data_AF-A0A2D6N475-F1
#
_entry.id   AF-A0A2D6N475-F1
#
_cell.length_a   1.000
_cell.length_b   1.000
_cell.length_c   1.000
_cell.angle_alpha   90.00
_cell.angle_beta   90.00
_cell.angle_gamma   90.00
#
_symmetry.space_group_name_H-M   'P 1'
#
loop_
_entity.id
_entity.type
_entity.pdbx_description
1 polymer ?
#
loop_
_entity_poly.entity_id
_entity_poly.type
_entity_poly.pdbx_seq_one_letter_code
_entity_poly.pdbx_strand_id
1 'polypeptide(L)'
;MNSPFAFLKGDMPTMAAPHDSSRDQWSRANVKEILPDLPSPLFMSQLESDTGPQMLAAFEVGGYRFPDGSMLFRGAAGRPYFNVGLMRSMMADLGLPPELTDQAVGRGLDLAQPSLQWNWLNIVRHLPTVLSALFRQLRAVPATERWFGRAEGTLAELALATDRTLRSASDASLVADFERAAPEVGAFLYHTAHLTAAASTQFHELARALHGRLDQPTAAINAAVAGEGNVSAELPLALMRVAAIARMEPPARRSLAAAQNSGADFRETLRGTRTLTHFERVLDRFGDRGLFESDSANPRYRENPAYLLGVVAQYVLAPVAPDADSTITRQRRHASRARATIRQAAGRRWPQVRWRLSALRRALAFREANRFRAVQIVAQLRRRDLELGRRMVDRGWLDYSADYFWLTGEELRRVLAPRAGPRPRQQASGVRSGLIPLRSGVAAPEEMAQEPGHVRAVIAARRARYRRYAGIAAPDECADLDELERFARGTGPAPTGAARLPASATGGLTGFGAVSTGTPAPDPSPSRPPIRVGTPSAARQVNLRGLGVSAGRARGTARVIRHPEEFGRLRPGDILVCPATDPAWSPLFPLVRGLVVEIGGQLSHGSIVAREYGIPAVVNVRQATTFITDGAPIELDAAAGTVRLTETGQD
;
A
#
# COMPACT_ATOMS: atom_id res chain seq x y z
N MET A 1 -13.26 24.17 -19.72
CA MET A 1 -12.27 23.96 -18.65
C MET A 1 -11.17 23.06 -19.18
N ASN A 2 -9.98 23.62 -19.37
CA ASN A 2 -8.85 22.96 -20.02
C ASN A 2 -8.17 21.98 -19.06
N SER A 3 -7.90 20.76 -19.54
CA SER A 3 -7.10 19.75 -18.84
C SER A 3 -5.76 20.34 -18.39
N PRO A 4 -5.26 20.03 -17.16
CA PRO A 4 -3.96 20.49 -16.67
C PRO A 4 -2.75 19.99 -17.48
N PHE A 5 -2.99 19.21 -18.56
CA PHE A 5 -1.98 18.76 -19.52
C PHE A 5 -1.98 19.53 -20.86
N ALA A 6 -2.70 20.66 -20.95
CA ALA A 6 -2.83 21.42 -22.19
C ALA A 6 -1.51 21.94 -22.79
N PHE A 7 -0.41 21.99 -22.03
CA PHE A 7 0.91 22.41 -22.53
C PHE A 7 1.71 21.32 -23.26
N LEU A 8 1.15 20.12 -23.45
CA LEU A 8 1.79 18.99 -24.16
C LEU A 8 1.19 18.68 -25.55
N LYS A 9 0.21 19.46 -26.02
CA LYS A 9 -0.38 19.27 -27.35
C LYS A 9 0.36 20.11 -28.40
N GLY A 10 1.47 19.55 -28.89
CA GLY A 10 1.92 19.80 -30.27
C GLY A 10 1.27 18.76 -31.17
N ASP A 11 0.59 19.20 -32.23
CA ASP A 11 -0.19 18.38 -33.15
C ASP A 11 0.66 17.33 -33.90
N MET A 12 0.16 16.09 -33.96
CA MET A 12 0.16 15.18 -35.12
C MET A 12 -0.79 14.00 -34.83
N PRO A 13 -1.63 13.55 -35.79
CA PRO A 13 -2.56 12.44 -35.58
C PRO A 13 -1.88 11.11 -35.93
N THR A 14 -1.79 10.22 -34.96
CA THR A 14 -1.78 8.78 -35.20
C THR A 14 -2.78 8.23 -34.19
N MET A 15 -3.94 7.74 -34.66
CA MET A 15 -4.83 6.99 -33.78
C MET A 15 -4.00 5.85 -33.20
N ALA A 16 -3.98 5.73 -31.87
CA ALA A 16 -3.34 4.60 -31.23
C ALA A 16 -4.01 3.32 -31.74
N ALA A 17 -3.23 2.26 -31.96
CA ALA A 17 -3.78 0.97 -32.32
C ALA A 17 -4.80 0.52 -31.24
N PRO A 18 -5.85 -0.23 -31.60
CA PRO A 18 -6.78 -0.77 -30.62
C PRO A 18 -6.05 -1.71 -29.64
N HIS A 19 -6.45 -1.69 -28.38
CA HIS A 19 -5.85 -2.50 -27.34
C HIS A 19 -6.07 -4.01 -27.58
N ASP A 20 -4.98 -4.78 -27.58
CA ASP A 20 -4.99 -6.24 -27.65
C ASP A 20 -5.02 -6.84 -26.24
N SER A 21 -6.22 -7.13 -25.74
CA SER A 21 -6.43 -7.72 -24.41
C SER A 21 -5.80 -9.11 -24.22
N SER A 22 -5.39 -9.80 -25.30
CA SER A 22 -4.71 -11.11 -25.18
C SER A 22 -3.33 -10.99 -24.52
N ARG A 23 -2.76 -9.77 -24.48
CA ARG A 23 -1.47 -9.46 -23.86
C ARG A 23 -1.59 -9.04 -22.40
N ASP A 24 -2.81 -8.88 -21.90
CA ASP A 24 -3.04 -8.48 -20.52
C ASP A 24 -2.60 -9.57 -19.56
N GLN A 25 -1.88 -9.16 -18.53
CA GLN A 25 -1.50 -10.03 -17.43
C GLN A 25 -1.69 -9.26 -16.13
N TRP A 26 -2.55 -9.78 -15.28
CA TRP A 26 -3.02 -9.08 -14.10
C TRP A 26 -2.32 -9.62 -12.87
N SER A 27 -1.71 -8.73 -12.08
CA SER A 27 -1.10 -9.09 -10.81
C SER A 27 -1.58 -8.20 -9.68
N ARG A 28 -1.83 -8.79 -8.51
CA ARG A 28 -2.15 -8.04 -7.29
C ARG A 28 -1.01 -8.00 -6.28
N ALA A 29 0.13 -8.64 -6.55
CA ALA A 29 1.24 -8.72 -5.59
C ALA A 29 1.66 -7.34 -5.06
N ASN A 30 1.71 -6.34 -5.93
CA ASN A 30 2.21 -4.99 -5.63
C ASN A 30 1.17 -4.12 -4.95
N VAL A 31 -0.10 -4.48 -5.14
CA VAL A 31 -1.24 -3.74 -4.62
C VAL A 31 -1.63 -4.29 -3.24
N LYS A 32 -1.47 -5.59 -3.02
CA LYS A 32 -1.67 -6.28 -1.72
C LYS A 32 -0.71 -5.80 -0.63
N GLU A 33 0.43 -5.23 -1.01
CA GLU A 33 1.37 -4.56 -0.09
C GLU A 33 0.91 -3.19 0.41
N ILE A 34 -0.09 -2.55 -0.21
CA ILE A 34 -0.43 -1.15 0.08
C ILE A 34 -1.92 -0.92 0.32
N LEU A 35 -2.76 -1.81 -0.19
CA LEU A 35 -4.20 -1.74 -0.09
C LEU A 35 -4.74 -2.86 0.81
N PRO A 36 -5.91 -2.65 1.42
CA PRO A 36 -6.57 -3.73 2.13
C PRO A 36 -6.97 -4.82 1.14
N ASP A 37 -7.08 -6.06 1.61
CA ASP A 37 -7.36 -7.21 0.73
C ASP A 37 -8.63 -6.99 -0.10
N LEU A 38 -9.68 -6.44 0.53
CA LEU A 38 -10.86 -5.91 -0.13
C LEU A 38 -10.91 -4.41 0.12
N PRO A 39 -10.64 -3.53 -0.88
CA PRO A 39 -10.82 -2.08 -0.81
C PRO A 39 -12.26 -1.61 -0.98
N SER A 40 -12.54 -0.38 -0.54
CA SER A 40 -13.88 0.16 -0.53
C SER A 40 -14.39 0.29 -1.97
N PRO A 41 -15.71 0.10 -2.21
CA PRO A 41 -16.27 0.30 -3.54
C PRO A 41 -15.94 1.67 -4.14
N LEU A 42 -15.94 2.72 -3.31
CA LEU A 42 -15.54 4.05 -3.73
C LEU A 42 -14.11 4.06 -4.26
N PHE A 43 -13.17 3.59 -3.45
CA PHE A 43 -11.76 3.54 -3.83
C PHE A 43 -11.53 2.67 -5.08
N MET A 44 -12.16 1.50 -5.16
CA MET A 44 -12.06 0.63 -6.33
C MET A 44 -12.53 1.33 -7.60
N SER A 45 -13.67 2.04 -7.53
CA SER A 45 -14.19 2.78 -8.69
C SER A 45 -13.25 3.92 -9.11
N GLN A 46 -12.69 4.67 -8.15
CA GLN A 46 -11.72 5.75 -8.42
C GLN A 46 -10.39 5.22 -8.94
N LEU A 47 -9.97 4.04 -8.49
CA LEU A 47 -8.75 3.39 -8.96
C LEU A 47 -8.85 3.10 -10.46
N GLU A 48 -10.00 2.61 -10.91
CA GLU A 48 -10.27 2.30 -12.32
C GLU A 48 -10.56 3.55 -13.17
N SER A 49 -11.46 4.43 -12.72
CA SER A 49 -11.95 5.55 -13.54
C SER A 49 -10.99 6.74 -13.59
N ASP A 50 -10.22 6.96 -12.53
CA ASP A 50 -9.46 8.20 -12.35
C ASP A 50 -7.96 7.92 -12.22
N THR A 51 -7.57 7.07 -11.27
CA THR A 51 -6.15 6.82 -10.93
C THR A 51 -5.44 6.08 -12.06
N GLY A 52 -6.03 5.03 -12.62
CA GLY A 52 -5.46 4.27 -13.74
C GLY A 52 -5.13 5.14 -14.95
N PRO A 53 -6.09 5.91 -15.50
CA PRO A 53 -5.83 6.84 -16.60
C PRO A 53 -4.78 7.90 -16.28
N GLN A 54 -4.78 8.47 -15.07
CA GLN A 54 -3.75 9.45 -14.66
C GLN A 54 -2.35 8.83 -14.59
N MET A 55 -2.22 7.58 -14.12
CA MET A 55 -0.95 6.87 -14.11
C MET A 55 -0.49 6.52 -15.52
N LEU A 56 -1.38 6.08 -16.42
CA LEU A 56 -1.02 5.87 -17.83
C LEU A 56 -0.50 7.16 -18.46
N ALA A 57 -1.20 8.28 -18.27
CA ALA A 57 -0.77 9.59 -18.75
C ALA A 57 0.60 10.02 -18.20
N ALA A 58 0.97 9.59 -16.98
CA ALA A 58 2.30 9.84 -16.43
C ALA A 58 3.41 9.04 -17.15
N PHE A 59 3.08 7.86 -17.71
CA PHE A 59 3.99 7.04 -18.50
C PHE A 59 4.03 7.44 -19.99
N GLU A 60 3.00 8.12 -20.50
CA GLU A 60 2.97 8.70 -21.85
C GLU A 60 3.95 9.88 -21.98
N VAL A 61 5.24 9.55 -22.14
CA VAL A 61 6.33 10.52 -22.28
C VAL A 61 6.83 10.54 -23.71
N GLY A 62 7.18 11.73 -24.22
CA GLY A 62 7.96 11.89 -25.44
C GLY A 62 7.35 11.24 -26.69
N GLY A 63 6.02 11.18 -26.78
CA GLY A 63 5.29 10.66 -27.92
C GLY A 63 4.85 9.19 -27.80
N TYR A 64 5.23 8.47 -26.74
CA TYR A 64 4.62 7.17 -26.46
C TYR A 64 3.17 7.38 -25.97
N ARG A 65 2.23 6.61 -26.53
CA ARG A 65 0.83 6.56 -26.12
C ARG A 65 0.40 5.13 -25.98
N PHE A 66 -0.39 4.86 -24.94
CA PHE A 66 -1.00 3.54 -24.79
C PHE A 66 -2.14 3.36 -25.80
N PRO A 67 -2.44 2.12 -26.23
CA PRO A 67 -3.63 1.80 -27.00
C PRO A 67 -4.92 2.32 -26.36
N ASP A 68 -5.88 2.73 -27.18
CA ASP A 68 -7.18 3.17 -26.69
C ASP A 68 -7.89 2.02 -25.95
N GLY A 69 -8.45 2.32 -24.77
CA GLY A 69 -9.11 1.32 -23.91
C GLY A 69 -8.15 0.53 -23.01
N SER A 70 -6.85 0.83 -23.01
CA SER A 70 -5.89 0.24 -22.06
C SER A 70 -6.30 0.51 -20.61
N MET A 71 -6.30 -0.54 -19.80
CA MET A 71 -6.58 -0.45 -18.37
C MET A 71 -5.36 -0.82 -17.56
N LEU A 72 -4.85 0.13 -16.77
CA LEU A 72 -3.74 -0.13 -15.85
C LEU A 72 -4.19 -0.86 -14.59
N PHE A 73 -5.40 -0.55 -14.10
CA PHE A 73 -6.01 -1.24 -12.98
C PHE A 73 -7.38 -1.76 -13.36
N ARG A 74 -7.71 -2.93 -12.80
CA ARG A 74 -9.05 -3.52 -12.91
C ARG A 74 -9.36 -4.34 -11.66
N GLY A 75 -10.58 -4.23 -11.18
CA GLY A 75 -11.11 -4.95 -10.04
C GLY A 75 -11.71 -6.30 -10.46
N ALA A 76 -11.45 -7.33 -9.67
CA ALA A 76 -12.11 -8.62 -9.78
C ALA A 76 -12.26 -9.28 -8.41
N ALA A 77 -13.41 -9.89 -8.14
CA ALA A 77 -13.75 -10.44 -6.83
C ALA A 77 -13.52 -9.44 -5.67
N GLY A 78 -13.82 -8.15 -5.92
CA GLY A 78 -13.67 -7.06 -4.96
C GLY A 78 -12.22 -6.61 -4.71
N ARG A 79 -11.26 -7.08 -5.53
CA ARG A 79 -9.84 -6.83 -5.31
C ARG A 79 -9.17 -6.20 -6.53
N PRO A 80 -8.23 -5.27 -6.34
CA PRO A 80 -7.54 -4.60 -7.43
C PRO A 80 -6.42 -5.45 -8.01
N TYR A 81 -6.30 -5.39 -9.33
CA TYR A 81 -5.20 -5.96 -10.09
C TYR A 81 -4.55 -4.88 -10.95
N PHE A 82 -3.23 -4.95 -11.05
CA PHE A 82 -2.39 -4.11 -11.91
C PHE A 82 -2.04 -4.87 -13.19
N ASN A 83 -2.14 -4.20 -14.34
CA ASN A 83 -1.82 -4.78 -15.64
C ASN A 83 -0.32 -4.75 -15.91
N VAL A 84 0.37 -5.83 -15.50
CA VAL A 84 1.80 -6.00 -15.72
C VAL A 84 2.10 -6.23 -17.21
N GLY A 85 1.22 -6.94 -17.92
CA GLY A 85 1.35 -7.21 -19.35
C GLY A 85 1.41 -5.94 -20.19
N LEU A 86 0.57 -4.96 -19.88
CA LEU A 86 0.57 -3.64 -20.50
C LEU A 86 1.90 -2.90 -20.29
N MET A 87 2.44 -2.94 -19.08
CA MET A 87 3.72 -2.29 -18.78
C MET A 87 4.92 -3.00 -19.44
N ARG A 88 4.90 -4.33 -19.51
CA ARG A 88 5.91 -5.11 -20.25
C ARG A 88 5.89 -4.81 -21.75
N SER A 89 4.68 -4.65 -22.31
CA SER A 89 4.49 -4.26 -23.71
C SER A 89 5.09 -2.88 -23.97
N MET A 90 4.83 -1.90 -23.11
CA MET A 90 5.47 -0.57 -23.19
C MET A 90 6.99 -0.64 -23.19
N MET A 91 7.60 -1.44 -22.30
CA MET A 91 9.06 -1.58 -22.26
C MET A 91 9.59 -2.12 -23.60
N ALA A 92 8.98 -3.17 -24.14
CA ALA A 92 9.40 -3.75 -25.42
C ALA A 92 9.20 -2.80 -26.61
N ASP A 93 8.09 -2.05 -26.64
CA ASP A 93 7.81 -1.05 -27.67
C ASP A 93 8.90 0.03 -27.68
N LEU A 94 9.38 0.43 -26.50
CA LEU A 94 10.50 1.38 -26.33
C LEU A 94 11.88 0.74 -26.56
N GLY A 95 11.93 -0.56 -26.86
CA GLY A 95 13.18 -1.32 -27.04
C GLY A 95 13.94 -1.58 -25.74
N LEU A 96 13.28 -1.46 -24.59
CA LEU A 96 13.81 -1.78 -23.27
C LEU A 96 13.46 -3.23 -22.89
N PRO A 97 14.30 -3.91 -22.08
CA PRO A 97 13.99 -5.25 -21.58
C PRO A 97 12.69 -5.27 -20.76
N PRO A 98 11.69 -6.12 -21.11
CA PRO A 98 10.42 -6.22 -20.37
C PRO A 98 10.59 -6.56 -18.89
N GLU A 99 11.67 -7.25 -18.53
CA GLU A 99 12.00 -7.70 -17.17
C GLU A 99 12.29 -6.53 -16.22
N LEU A 100 12.55 -5.33 -16.75
CA LEU A 100 12.67 -4.12 -15.94
C LEU A 100 11.35 -3.78 -15.23
N THR A 101 10.21 -4.12 -15.83
CA THR A 101 8.90 -4.00 -15.17
C THR A 101 8.86 -4.86 -13.92
N ASP A 102 9.34 -6.11 -14.00
CA ASP A 102 9.29 -7.07 -12.90
C ASP A 102 10.10 -6.58 -11.68
N GLN A 103 11.26 -5.96 -11.94
CA GLN A 103 12.10 -5.34 -10.92
C GLN A 103 11.46 -4.11 -10.27
N ALA A 104 10.79 -3.27 -11.06
CA ALA A 104 10.13 -2.05 -10.57
C ALA A 104 8.85 -2.35 -9.80
N VAL A 105 8.17 -3.43 -10.18
CA VAL A 105 6.86 -3.83 -9.68
C VAL A 105 6.98 -4.73 -8.44
N GLY A 106 8.06 -5.50 -8.29
CA GLY A 106 8.45 -6.13 -7.02
C GLY A 106 8.45 -7.67 -7.01
N ARG A 107 8.72 -8.34 -8.13
CA ARG A 107 8.80 -9.81 -8.23
C ARG A 107 9.74 -10.31 -9.32
N GLY A 108 10.19 -11.57 -9.16
CA GLY A 108 10.57 -12.46 -10.25
C GLY A 108 9.33 -13.17 -10.75
N LEU A 109 8.69 -12.55 -11.74
CA LEU A 109 7.49 -13.05 -12.39
C LEU A 109 7.89 -14.26 -13.26
N ASP A 110 7.43 -15.47 -12.93
CA ASP A 110 7.44 -16.62 -13.86
C ASP A 110 6.33 -16.43 -14.91
N LEU A 111 6.24 -15.23 -15.48
CA LEU A 111 5.27 -14.93 -16.51
C LEU A 111 5.81 -15.50 -17.81
N ALA A 112 5.26 -16.64 -18.20
CA ALA A 112 5.43 -17.18 -19.53
C ALA A 112 4.86 -16.17 -20.54
N GLN A 113 5.72 -15.31 -21.09
CA GLN A 113 5.49 -14.66 -22.37
C GLN A 113 6.62 -15.00 -23.32
N PRO A 114 6.47 -16.05 -24.13
CA PRO A 114 7.43 -16.35 -25.18
C PRO A 114 7.10 -15.49 -26.42
N SER A 115 7.51 -14.21 -26.47
CA SER A 115 7.65 -13.46 -27.76
C SER A 115 8.01 -11.97 -27.68
N LEU A 116 8.17 -11.32 -26.52
CA LEU A 116 8.63 -9.91 -26.52
C LEU A 116 10.13 -9.87 -26.83
N GLN A 117 10.46 -9.88 -28.12
CA GLN A 117 11.84 -9.82 -28.59
C GLN A 117 12.38 -8.41 -28.37
N TRP A 118 13.42 -8.31 -27.55
CA TRP A 118 14.19 -7.08 -27.40
C TRP A 118 14.77 -6.66 -28.76
N ASN A 119 14.40 -5.45 -29.22
CA ASN A 119 14.88 -4.91 -30.48
C ASN A 119 15.47 -3.51 -30.27
N TRP A 120 16.79 -3.38 -30.39
CA TRP A 120 17.49 -2.11 -30.22
C TRP A 120 17.11 -1.06 -31.27
N LEU A 121 16.59 -1.47 -32.44
CA LEU A 121 16.07 -0.55 -33.46
C LEU A 121 14.89 0.28 -32.93
N ASN A 122 14.12 -0.28 -31.98
CA ASN A 122 13.04 0.45 -31.32
C ASN A 122 13.58 1.58 -30.44
N ILE A 123 14.74 1.40 -29.78
CA ILE A 123 15.38 2.48 -29.02
C ILE A 123 15.76 3.63 -29.96
N VAL A 124 16.25 3.33 -31.16
CA VAL A 124 16.60 4.35 -32.17
C VAL A 124 15.34 5.05 -32.67
N ARG A 125 14.29 4.29 -32.99
CA ARG A 125 12.98 4.81 -33.42
C ARG A 125 12.35 5.71 -32.35
N HIS A 126 12.49 5.35 -31.08
CA HIS A 126 11.95 6.06 -29.93
C HIS A 126 13.01 6.88 -29.19
N LEU A 127 14.13 7.23 -29.84
CA LEU A 127 15.24 7.92 -29.19
C LEU A 127 14.81 9.25 -28.54
N PRO A 128 13.98 10.11 -29.18
CA PRO A 128 13.48 11.32 -28.53
C PRO A 128 12.65 11.00 -27.27
N THR A 129 11.87 9.93 -27.31
CA THR A 129 11.06 9.45 -26.19
C THR A 129 11.93 9.00 -25.01
N VAL A 130 12.91 8.15 -25.28
CA VAL A 130 13.85 7.62 -24.28
C VAL A 130 14.67 8.75 -23.65
N LEU A 131 15.21 9.66 -24.47
CA LEU A 131 15.95 10.83 -23.97
C LEU A 131 15.10 11.75 -23.11
N SER A 132 13.84 11.99 -23.51
CA SER A 132 12.88 12.78 -22.72
C SER A 132 12.59 12.11 -21.37
N ALA A 133 12.38 10.79 -21.34
CA ALA A 133 12.17 10.03 -20.12
C ALA A 133 13.39 10.11 -19.18
N LEU A 134 14.61 9.95 -19.71
CA LEU A 134 15.85 10.09 -18.94
C LEU A 134 16.00 11.50 -18.36
N PHE A 135 15.72 12.53 -19.14
CA PHE A 135 15.79 13.91 -18.68
C PHE A 135 14.78 14.22 -17.58
N ARG A 136 13.56 13.68 -17.67
CA ARG A 136 12.55 13.77 -16.60
C ARG A 136 13.01 13.04 -15.34
N GLN A 137 13.64 11.87 -15.45
CA GLN A 137 14.21 11.17 -14.29
C GLN A 137 15.30 12.01 -13.60
N LEU A 138 16.20 12.64 -14.37
CA LEU A 138 17.23 13.53 -13.81
C LEU A 138 16.64 14.76 -13.11
N ARG A 139 15.50 15.25 -13.60
CA ARG A 139 14.75 16.37 -13.01
C ARG A 139 13.68 15.95 -11.99
N ALA A 140 13.53 14.66 -11.68
CA ALA A 140 12.43 14.16 -10.86
C ALA A 140 12.43 14.79 -9.46
N VAL A 141 13.59 14.82 -8.79
CA VAL A 141 13.74 15.43 -7.45
C VAL A 141 13.41 16.92 -7.46
N PRO A 142 14.06 17.79 -8.25
CA PRO A 142 13.75 19.22 -8.24
C PRO A 142 12.35 19.55 -8.80
N ALA A 143 11.75 18.69 -9.63
CA ALA A 143 10.36 18.84 -10.04
C ALA A 143 9.40 18.54 -8.87
N THR A 144 9.67 17.48 -8.10
CA THR A 144 8.88 17.09 -6.92
C THR A 144 8.99 18.15 -5.82
N GLU A 145 10.19 18.69 -5.59
CA GLU A 145 10.40 19.78 -4.63
C GLU A 145 9.56 21.03 -4.95
N ARG A 146 9.53 21.44 -6.21
CA ARG A 146 8.68 22.54 -6.67
C ARG A 146 7.19 22.22 -6.55
N TRP A 147 6.82 20.96 -6.73
CA TRP A 147 5.45 20.50 -6.50
C TRP A 147 5.07 20.56 -5.02
N PHE A 148 5.94 20.12 -4.10
CA PHE A 148 5.69 20.19 -2.65
C PHE A 148 5.33 21.62 -2.21
N GLY A 149 6.06 22.63 -2.71
CA GLY A 149 5.74 24.03 -2.38
C GLY A 149 4.35 24.47 -2.85
N ARG A 150 3.83 23.93 -3.96
CA ARG A 150 2.45 24.19 -4.41
C ARG A 150 1.42 23.36 -3.63
N ALA A 151 1.67 22.07 -3.48
CA ALA A 151 0.80 21.14 -2.76
C ALA A 151 0.63 21.54 -1.28
N GLU A 152 1.62 22.24 -0.70
CA GLU A 152 1.53 22.81 0.63
C GLU A 152 0.47 23.90 0.76
N GLY A 153 0.29 24.73 -0.26
CA GLY A 153 -0.80 25.72 -0.31
C GLY A 153 -2.16 25.03 -0.31
N THR A 154 -2.35 24.06 -1.22
CA THR A 154 -3.60 23.29 -1.30
C THR A 154 -3.87 22.53 -0.01
N LEU A 155 -2.85 21.90 0.59
CA LEU A 155 -3.00 21.19 1.86
C LEU A 155 -3.34 22.15 3.01
N ALA A 156 -2.68 23.31 3.09
CA ALA A 156 -2.95 24.31 4.11
C ALA A 156 -4.39 24.81 4.02
N GLU A 157 -4.88 25.14 2.82
CA GLU A 157 -6.28 25.52 2.60
C GLU A 157 -7.26 24.42 3.05
N LEU A 158 -7.00 23.17 2.66
CA LEU A 158 -7.86 22.04 3.06
C LEU A 158 -7.80 21.81 4.58
N ALA A 159 -6.64 22.01 5.21
CA ALA A 159 -6.44 21.82 6.64
C ALA A 159 -7.07 22.94 7.51
N LEU A 160 -7.29 24.14 6.96
CA LEU A 160 -8.02 25.22 7.65
C LEU A 160 -9.47 24.84 8.00
N ALA A 161 -10.02 23.85 7.32
CA ALA A 161 -11.37 23.38 7.60
C ALA A 161 -11.42 22.71 8.99
N THR A 162 -12.08 23.37 9.93
CA THR A 162 -12.52 22.81 11.21
C THR A 162 -13.83 22.06 11.03
N ASP A 163 -14.20 21.24 12.02
CA ASP A 163 -15.50 20.53 11.99
C ASP A 163 -16.67 21.51 11.92
N ARG A 164 -16.53 22.69 12.55
CA ARG A 164 -17.53 23.77 12.47
C ARG A 164 -17.66 24.30 11.04
N THR A 165 -16.55 24.59 10.38
CA THR A 165 -16.56 25.13 9.01
C THR A 165 -17.03 24.10 7.98
N LEU A 166 -16.69 22.82 8.17
CA LEU A 166 -17.20 21.73 7.33
C LEU A 166 -18.72 21.60 7.45
N ARG A 167 -19.26 21.68 8.67
CA ARG A 167 -20.71 21.62 8.91
C ARG A 167 -21.47 22.80 8.29
N SER A 168 -20.87 23.99 8.25
CA SER A 168 -21.50 25.18 7.65
C SER A 168 -21.33 25.29 6.13
N ALA A 169 -20.40 24.54 5.52
CA ALA A 169 -20.16 24.60 4.07
C ALA A 169 -21.35 24.05 3.27
N SER A 170 -21.53 24.46 2.02
CA SER A 170 -22.50 23.81 1.12
C SER A 170 -21.95 22.51 0.56
N ASP A 171 -22.82 21.59 0.12
CA ASP A 171 -22.38 20.35 -0.55
C ASP A 171 -21.54 20.65 -1.79
N ALA A 172 -21.93 21.66 -2.57
CA ALA A 172 -21.17 22.11 -3.73
C ALA A 172 -19.76 22.58 -3.35
N SER A 173 -19.61 23.28 -2.22
CA SER A 173 -18.28 23.67 -1.71
C SER A 173 -17.45 22.46 -1.28
N LEU A 174 -18.07 21.46 -0.65
CA LEU A 174 -17.36 20.24 -0.24
C LEU A 174 -16.94 19.41 -1.46
N VAL A 175 -17.79 19.33 -2.49
CA VAL A 175 -17.46 18.67 -3.78
C VAL A 175 -16.33 19.43 -4.50
N ALA A 176 -16.35 20.77 -4.48
CA ALA A 176 -15.30 21.58 -5.08
C ALA A 176 -13.92 21.39 -4.42
N ASP A 177 -13.86 21.00 -3.14
CA ASP A 177 -12.59 20.65 -2.48
C ASP A 177 -11.93 19.42 -3.14
N PHE A 178 -12.72 18.43 -3.61
CA PHE A 178 -12.19 17.27 -4.34
C PHE A 178 -11.64 17.67 -5.70
N GLU A 179 -12.36 18.54 -6.43
CA GLU A 179 -11.89 19.06 -7.72
C GLU A 179 -10.60 19.88 -7.56
N ARG A 180 -10.48 20.64 -6.47
CA ARG A 180 -9.26 21.39 -6.14
C ARG A 180 -8.08 20.48 -5.79
N ALA A 181 -8.34 19.37 -5.12
CA ALA A 181 -7.30 18.41 -4.73
C ALA A 181 -6.87 17.48 -5.89
N ALA A 182 -7.74 17.24 -6.88
CA ALA A 182 -7.48 16.30 -7.96
C ALA A 182 -6.16 16.53 -8.73
N PRO A 183 -5.76 17.76 -9.08
CA PRO A 183 -4.45 18.02 -9.69
C PRO A 183 -3.28 17.58 -8.82
N GLU A 184 -3.39 17.73 -7.50
CA GLU A 184 -2.35 17.34 -6.55
C GLU A 184 -2.26 15.81 -6.42
N VAL A 185 -3.39 15.11 -6.45
CA VAL A 185 -3.42 13.64 -6.49
C VAL A 185 -2.77 13.12 -7.78
N GLY A 186 -3.10 13.70 -8.93
CA GLY A 186 -2.48 13.33 -10.20
C GLY A 186 -0.98 13.63 -10.24
N ALA A 187 -0.57 14.78 -9.69
CA ALA A 187 0.84 15.13 -9.56
C ALA A 187 1.59 14.16 -8.63
N PHE A 188 0.97 13.74 -7.52
CA PHE A 188 1.54 12.70 -6.65
C PHE A 188 1.85 11.40 -7.42
N LEU A 189 0.91 10.92 -8.24
CA LEU A 189 1.08 9.71 -9.05
C LEU A 189 2.23 9.88 -10.06
N TYR A 190 2.24 11.02 -10.76
CA TYR A 190 3.30 11.40 -11.69
C TYR A 190 4.68 11.42 -11.03
N HIS A 191 4.81 12.10 -9.90
CA HIS A 191 6.06 12.19 -9.15
C HIS A 191 6.49 10.83 -8.59
N THR A 192 5.55 10.00 -8.11
CA THR A 192 5.84 8.64 -7.65
C THR A 192 6.45 7.78 -8.75
N ALA A 193 5.87 7.80 -9.95
CA ALA A 193 6.36 7.05 -11.10
C ALA A 193 7.80 7.48 -11.46
N HIS A 194 8.04 8.79 -11.58
CA HIS A 194 9.36 9.30 -11.96
C HIS A 194 10.44 9.17 -10.89
N LEU A 195 10.10 9.31 -9.61
CA LEU A 195 11.04 9.08 -8.51
C LEU A 195 11.40 7.59 -8.39
N THR A 196 10.42 6.70 -8.61
CA THR A 196 10.65 5.25 -8.64
C THR A 196 11.54 4.86 -9.80
N ALA A 197 11.29 5.40 -11.00
CA ALA A 197 12.15 5.20 -12.16
C ALA A 197 13.56 5.74 -11.91
N ALA A 198 13.70 6.96 -11.39
CA ALA A 198 15.00 7.56 -11.08
C ALA A 198 15.79 6.73 -10.05
N ALA A 199 15.14 6.29 -8.96
CA ALA A 199 15.76 5.43 -7.96
C ALA A 199 16.19 4.08 -8.56
N SER A 200 15.31 3.44 -9.33
CA SER A 200 15.61 2.13 -9.96
C SER A 200 16.79 2.23 -10.93
N THR A 201 16.83 3.27 -11.77
CA THR A 201 17.96 3.54 -12.68
C THR A 201 19.27 3.73 -11.93
N GLN A 202 19.29 4.55 -10.87
CA GLN A 202 20.53 4.77 -10.11
C GLN A 202 20.96 3.51 -9.36
N PHE A 203 20.01 2.74 -8.83
CA PHE A 203 20.28 1.47 -8.17
C PHE A 203 20.93 0.47 -9.13
N HIS A 204 20.32 0.27 -10.30
CA HIS A 204 20.83 -0.64 -11.33
C HIS A 204 22.25 -0.24 -11.77
N GLU A 205 22.47 1.04 -12.04
CA GLU A 205 23.78 1.54 -12.47
C GLU A 205 24.86 1.44 -11.40
N LEU A 206 24.49 1.61 -10.12
CA LEU A 206 25.41 1.35 -9.00
C LEU A 206 25.75 -0.13 -8.89
N ALA A 207 24.75 -1.01 -8.98
CA ALA A 207 24.95 -2.44 -8.93
C ALA A 207 25.88 -2.90 -10.08
N ARG A 208 25.66 -2.40 -11.30
CA ARG A 208 26.51 -2.64 -12.46
C ARG A 208 27.94 -2.13 -12.26
N ALA A 209 28.12 -0.93 -11.70
CA ALA A 209 29.44 -0.35 -11.47
C ALA A 209 30.27 -1.11 -10.40
N LEU A 210 29.57 -1.70 -9.42
CA LEU A 210 30.16 -2.45 -8.30
C LEU A 210 30.22 -3.97 -8.55
N HIS A 211 29.60 -4.46 -9.63
CA HIS A 211 29.66 -5.85 -10.03
C HIS A 211 31.11 -6.31 -10.23
N GLY A 212 31.45 -7.48 -9.70
CA GLY A 212 32.82 -8.03 -9.70
C GLY A 212 33.81 -7.32 -8.77
N ARG A 213 33.40 -6.25 -8.07
CA ARG A 213 34.22 -5.53 -7.06
C ARG A 213 33.77 -5.77 -5.63
N LEU A 214 32.53 -6.21 -5.47
CA LEU A 214 31.92 -6.62 -4.21
C LEU A 214 31.21 -7.94 -4.46
N ASP A 215 31.26 -8.85 -3.49
CA ASP A 215 30.52 -10.11 -3.56
C ASP A 215 29.01 -9.86 -3.53
N GLN A 216 28.56 -8.86 -2.77
CA GLN A 216 27.15 -8.50 -2.61
C GLN A 216 26.92 -6.99 -2.83
N PRO A 217 27.02 -6.49 -4.08
CA PRO A 217 26.91 -5.07 -4.40
C PRO A 217 25.54 -4.50 -4.00
N THR A 218 24.48 -5.25 -4.28
CA THR A 218 23.10 -4.91 -3.93
C THR A 218 22.91 -4.71 -2.43
N ALA A 219 23.44 -5.62 -1.60
CA ALA A 219 23.33 -5.52 -0.15
C ALA A 219 24.07 -4.27 0.38
N ALA A 220 25.27 -4.00 -0.15
CA ALA A 220 26.05 -2.82 0.20
C ALA A 220 25.33 -1.51 -0.17
N ILE A 221 24.76 -1.42 -1.38
CA ILE A 221 23.99 -0.23 -1.82
C ILE A 221 22.81 0.01 -0.88
N ASN A 222 22.03 -1.03 -0.60
CA ASN A 222 20.88 -0.93 0.29
C ASN A 222 21.28 -0.49 1.71
N ALA A 223 22.35 -1.05 2.26
CA ALA A 223 22.88 -0.63 3.55
C ALA A 223 23.35 0.85 3.53
N ALA A 224 23.95 1.31 2.44
CA ALA A 224 24.45 2.68 2.30
C ALA A 224 23.36 3.75 2.23
N VAL A 225 22.15 3.38 1.81
CA VAL A 225 20.98 4.29 1.73
C VAL A 225 20.05 4.21 2.94
N ALA A 226 20.25 3.24 3.83
CA ALA A 226 19.45 3.03 5.03
C ALA A 226 19.50 4.21 6.04
N GLY A 227 18.37 4.51 6.69
CA GLY A 227 18.30 5.32 7.91
C GLY A 227 18.46 6.84 7.76
N GLU A 228 18.41 7.41 6.55
CA GLU A 228 18.47 8.86 6.35
C GLU A 228 17.25 9.38 5.58
N GLY A 229 16.54 10.36 6.17
CA GLY A 229 15.44 11.08 5.52
C GLY A 229 14.16 10.25 5.30
N ASN A 230 14.02 9.10 5.97
CA ASN A 230 12.90 8.18 5.80
C ASN A 230 11.78 8.50 6.82
N VAL A 231 10.72 9.19 6.38
CA VAL A 231 9.59 9.59 7.23
C VAL A 231 8.92 8.36 7.89
N SER A 232 8.88 7.21 7.23
CA SER A 232 8.31 5.99 7.81
C SER A 232 9.14 5.37 8.93
N ALA A 233 10.44 5.71 9.04
CA ALA A 233 11.26 5.30 10.18
C ALA A 233 11.03 6.18 11.42
N GLU A 234 10.52 7.40 11.26
CA GLU A 234 10.34 8.35 12.36
C GLU A 234 9.20 7.97 13.31
N LEU A 235 8.10 7.43 12.79
CA LEU A 235 6.95 7.03 13.60
C LEU A 235 7.33 5.93 14.61
N PRO A 236 7.94 4.79 14.22
CA PRO A 236 8.41 3.79 15.18
C PRO A 236 9.35 4.36 16.24
N LEU A 237 10.32 5.20 15.85
CA LEU A 237 11.25 5.84 16.79
C LEU A 237 10.53 6.76 17.79
N ALA A 238 9.52 7.50 17.33
CA ALA A 238 8.71 8.35 18.20
C ALA A 238 7.88 7.51 19.20
N LEU A 239 7.32 6.39 18.76
CA LEU A 239 6.59 5.46 19.63
C LEU A 239 7.51 4.80 20.68
N MET A 240 8.76 4.46 20.32
CA MET A 240 9.75 3.98 21.29
C MET A 240 10.02 5.02 22.39
N ARG A 241 10.13 6.30 22.03
CA ARG A 241 10.31 7.39 22.99
C ARG A 241 9.12 7.55 23.92
N VAL A 242 7.89 7.43 23.39
CA VAL A 242 6.66 7.42 24.22
C VAL A 242 6.70 6.23 25.19
N ALA A 243 7.06 5.04 24.73
CA ALA A 243 7.16 3.85 25.57
C ALA A 243 8.23 3.98 26.67
N ALA A 244 9.38 4.58 26.36
CA ALA A 244 10.43 4.85 27.34
C ALA A 244 9.94 5.78 28.46
N ILE A 245 9.20 6.83 28.11
CA ILE A 245 8.59 7.75 29.09
C ILE A 245 7.54 7.01 29.94
N ALA A 246 6.67 6.23 29.29
CA ALA A 246 5.63 5.45 29.96
C ALA A 246 6.19 4.44 30.98
N ARG A 247 7.33 3.81 30.68
CA ARG A 247 8.01 2.89 31.61
C ARG A 247 8.46 3.59 32.90
N MET A 248 8.76 4.89 32.83
CA MET A 248 9.16 5.71 33.98
C MET A 248 7.96 6.32 34.74
N GLU A 249 6.73 6.17 34.23
CA GLU A 249 5.50 6.70 34.82
C GLU A 249 4.56 5.55 35.25
N PRO A 250 4.56 5.12 36.52
CA PRO A 250 3.77 3.96 36.96
C PRO A 250 2.28 4.00 36.59
N PRO A 251 1.56 5.15 36.67
CA PRO A 251 0.16 5.23 36.21
C PRO A 251 0.02 4.92 34.72
N ALA A 252 0.89 5.48 33.87
CA ALA A 252 0.88 5.25 32.44
C ALA A 252 1.21 3.80 32.09
N ARG A 253 2.23 3.22 32.74
CA ARG A 253 2.61 1.81 32.57
C ARG A 253 1.46 0.86 32.91
N ARG A 254 0.77 1.08 34.03
CA ARG A 254 -0.39 0.27 34.43
C ARG A 254 -1.55 0.41 33.44
N SER A 255 -1.85 1.64 33.02
CA SER A 255 -2.92 1.89 32.05
C SER A 255 -2.64 1.21 30.72
N LEU A 256 -1.43 1.36 30.16
CA LEU A 256 -1.05 0.72 28.90
C LEU A 256 -0.97 -0.82 28.99
N ALA A 257 -0.63 -1.36 30.16
CA ALA A 257 -0.66 -2.81 30.39
C ALA A 257 -2.10 -3.36 30.44
N ALA A 258 -3.04 -2.60 31.01
CA ALA A 258 -4.44 -2.99 31.14
C ALA A 258 -5.26 -2.74 29.87
N ALA A 259 -4.94 -1.66 29.13
CA ALA A 259 -5.63 -1.24 27.92
C ALA A 259 -5.13 -2.02 26.69
N GLN A 260 -5.33 -3.34 26.67
CA GLN A 260 -5.23 -4.08 25.41
C GLN A 260 -6.50 -3.80 24.58
N ASN A 261 -6.40 -2.76 23.73
CA ASN A 261 -7.19 -2.53 22.50
C ASN A 261 -8.45 -1.64 22.53
N SER A 262 -8.84 -0.94 23.60
CA SER A 262 -10.07 -0.12 23.52
C SER A 262 -9.88 1.26 22.87
N GLY A 263 -8.71 1.89 22.99
CA GLY A 263 -8.35 3.17 22.34
C GLY A 263 -9.23 4.40 22.67
N ALA A 264 -10.45 4.22 23.18
CA ALA A 264 -11.45 5.26 23.34
C ALA A 264 -11.17 6.19 24.53
N ASP A 265 -10.67 5.65 25.64
CA ASP A 265 -10.51 6.40 26.89
C ASP A 265 -9.06 6.78 27.19
N PHE A 266 -8.12 6.61 26.25
CA PHE A 266 -6.69 6.77 26.52
C PHE A 266 -6.33 8.18 27.03
N ARG A 267 -7.05 9.21 26.57
CA ARG A 267 -6.86 10.60 27.02
C ARG A 267 -7.24 10.77 28.49
N GLU A 268 -8.28 10.06 28.91
CA GLU A 268 -8.71 10.06 30.30
C GLU A 268 -7.76 9.26 31.17
N THR A 269 -7.41 8.04 30.75
CA THR A 269 -6.56 7.15 31.55
C THR A 269 -5.12 7.64 31.67
N LEU A 270 -4.63 8.40 30.68
CA LEU A 270 -3.29 8.99 30.68
C LEU A 270 -3.31 10.49 31.03
N ARG A 271 -4.44 11.03 31.50
CA ARG A 271 -4.59 12.45 31.85
C ARG A 271 -3.50 12.87 32.85
N GLY A 272 -2.84 13.99 32.56
CA GLY A 272 -1.78 14.55 33.42
C GLY A 272 -0.41 13.85 33.34
N THR A 273 -0.25 12.80 32.52
CA THR A 273 1.03 12.12 32.32
C THR A 273 1.86 12.77 31.21
N ARG A 274 3.20 12.69 31.29
CA ARG A 274 4.05 13.09 30.14
C ARG A 274 3.85 12.14 28.97
N THR A 275 3.50 10.89 29.23
CA THR A 275 3.16 9.89 28.22
C THR A 275 2.08 10.40 27.27
N LEU A 276 0.98 10.97 27.80
CA LEU A 276 -0.09 11.55 26.98
C LEU A 276 0.43 12.72 26.13
N THR A 277 1.16 13.67 26.73
CA THR A 277 1.71 14.83 26.01
C THR A 277 2.59 14.40 24.83
N HIS A 278 3.45 13.40 25.03
CA HIS A 278 4.32 12.91 23.97
C HIS A 278 3.57 12.09 22.92
N PHE A 279 2.55 11.33 23.32
CA PHE A 279 1.72 10.59 22.38
C PHE A 279 0.85 11.52 21.51
N GLU A 280 0.29 12.59 22.07
CA GLU A 280 -0.44 13.61 21.29
C GLU A 280 0.48 14.28 20.26
N ARG A 281 1.76 14.56 20.58
CA ARG A 281 2.74 15.04 19.58
C ARG A 281 2.98 14.05 18.44
N VAL A 282 2.89 12.74 18.71
CA VAL A 282 2.95 11.71 17.67
C VAL A 282 1.71 11.80 16.78
N LEU A 283 0.52 11.95 17.36
CA LEU A 283 -0.72 12.15 16.61
C LEU A 283 -0.72 13.47 15.84
N ASP A 284 -0.08 14.52 16.33
CA ASP A 284 0.02 15.78 15.61
C ASP A 284 0.86 15.66 14.33
N ARG A 285 1.95 14.90 14.39
CA ARG A 285 2.83 14.70 13.23
C ARG A 285 2.36 13.58 12.29
N PHE A 286 1.84 12.48 12.83
CA PHE A 286 1.54 11.26 12.07
C PHE A 286 0.07 10.87 12.09
N GLY A 287 -0.80 11.67 12.73
CA GLY A 287 -2.21 11.33 12.92
C GLY A 287 -3.03 11.24 11.64
N ASP A 288 -2.57 11.85 10.54
CA ASP A 288 -3.18 11.75 9.20
C ASP A 288 -2.88 10.41 8.51
N ARG A 289 -1.91 9.64 9.03
CA ARG A 289 -1.64 8.28 8.57
C ARG A 289 -2.66 7.30 9.12
N GLY A 290 -2.70 6.10 8.58
CA GLY A 290 -3.58 5.04 9.05
C GLY A 290 -3.17 3.66 8.53
N LEU A 291 -3.87 2.63 9.01
CA LEU A 291 -3.81 1.31 8.38
C LEU A 291 -4.44 1.43 6.99
N PHE A 292 -3.78 0.90 5.95
CA PHE A 292 -4.30 0.94 4.57
C PHE A 292 -4.68 2.37 4.11
N GLU A 293 -3.79 3.32 4.40
CA GLU A 293 -4.03 4.78 4.31
C GLU A 293 -4.39 5.31 2.92
N SER A 294 -4.13 4.56 1.85
CA SER A 294 -4.49 4.94 0.48
C SER A 294 -5.99 4.97 0.23
N ASP A 295 -6.75 4.13 0.91
CA ASP A 295 -8.22 4.13 0.82
C ASP A 295 -8.81 5.11 1.84
N SER A 296 -9.56 6.10 1.37
CA SER A 296 -10.14 7.13 2.22
C SER A 296 -11.19 6.58 3.18
N ALA A 297 -11.67 5.35 2.99
CA ALA A 297 -12.62 4.69 3.88
C ALA A 297 -11.99 4.21 5.20
N ASN A 298 -10.66 4.04 5.26
CA ASN A 298 -9.96 3.63 6.47
C ASN A 298 -9.74 4.78 7.46
N PRO A 299 -9.90 4.55 8.78
CA PRO A 299 -9.68 5.57 9.78
C PRO A 299 -8.21 5.97 9.90
N ARG A 300 -7.98 7.24 10.23
CA ARG A 300 -6.65 7.78 10.52
C ARG A 300 -6.27 7.52 11.97
N TYR A 301 -4.98 7.54 12.30
CA TYR A 301 -4.49 7.31 13.67
C TYR A 301 -5.02 8.35 14.66
N ARG A 302 -5.30 9.58 14.21
CA ARG A 302 -5.95 10.60 15.05
C ARG A 302 -7.40 10.23 15.39
N GLU A 303 -8.11 9.57 14.46
CA GLU A 303 -9.49 9.14 14.63
C GLU A 303 -9.58 7.86 15.46
N ASN A 304 -8.66 6.91 15.23
CA ASN A 304 -8.55 5.66 15.97
C ASN A 304 -7.07 5.36 16.33
N PRO A 305 -6.62 5.75 17.54
CA PRO A 305 -5.23 5.54 17.96
C PRO A 305 -4.98 4.15 18.55
N ALA A 306 -5.97 3.25 18.59
CA ALA A 306 -5.89 1.95 19.26
C ALA A 306 -4.68 1.12 18.78
N TYR A 307 -4.42 1.14 17.47
CA TYR A 307 -3.25 0.44 16.91
C TYR A 307 -1.93 0.96 17.50
N LEU A 308 -1.69 2.28 17.45
CA LEU A 308 -0.44 2.87 17.95
C LEU A 308 -0.30 2.67 19.46
N LEU A 309 -1.40 2.77 20.21
CA LEU A 309 -1.42 2.49 21.65
C LEU A 309 -1.05 1.03 21.94
N GLY A 310 -1.57 0.09 21.15
CA GLY A 310 -1.21 -1.33 21.25
C GLY A 310 0.29 -1.56 21.02
N VAL A 311 0.89 -0.88 20.03
CA VAL A 311 2.34 -0.94 19.80
C VAL A 311 3.12 -0.36 20.98
N VAL A 312 2.72 0.80 21.50
CA VAL A 312 3.37 1.41 22.67
C VAL A 312 3.26 0.48 23.88
N ALA A 313 2.11 -0.13 24.11
CA ALA A 313 1.92 -1.12 25.17
C ALA A 313 2.87 -2.32 25.01
N GLN A 314 3.02 -2.85 23.80
CA GLN A 314 3.97 -3.93 23.52
C GLN A 314 5.43 -3.51 23.81
N TYR A 315 5.84 -2.29 23.46
CA TYR A 315 7.17 -1.76 23.80
C TYR A 315 7.38 -1.59 25.31
N VAL A 316 6.36 -1.11 26.03
CA VAL A 316 6.39 -0.93 27.49
C VAL A 316 6.53 -2.27 28.21
N LEU A 317 5.81 -3.29 27.73
CA LEU A 317 5.78 -4.63 28.31
C LEU A 317 6.97 -5.51 27.88
N ALA A 318 7.72 -5.12 26.86
CA ALA A 318 8.87 -5.89 26.40
C ALA A 318 9.94 -6.02 27.50
N PRO A 319 10.51 -7.23 27.72
CA PRO A 319 11.58 -7.45 28.71
C PRO A 319 12.73 -6.46 28.51
N VAL A 320 13.15 -6.32 27.24
CA VAL A 320 14.07 -5.29 26.77
C VAL A 320 13.27 -4.35 25.87
N ALA A 321 13.05 -3.11 26.32
CA ALA A 321 12.39 -2.11 25.49
C ALA A 321 13.25 -1.78 24.27
N PRO A 322 12.66 -1.69 23.08
CA PRO A 322 13.33 -1.07 21.95
C PRO A 322 13.69 0.37 22.28
N ASP A 323 14.94 0.73 22.05
CA ASP A 323 15.45 2.07 22.31
C ASP A 323 15.71 2.82 20.99
N ALA A 324 15.21 4.05 20.92
CA ALA A 324 15.28 4.88 19.72
C ALA A 324 16.72 5.31 19.43
N ASP A 325 17.47 5.74 20.45
CA ASP A 325 18.78 6.36 20.25
C ASP A 325 19.86 5.33 19.87
N SER A 326 19.82 4.13 20.46
CA SER A 326 20.64 3.00 20.05
C SER A 326 20.28 2.50 18.65
N THR A 327 19.00 2.52 18.27
CA THR A 327 18.55 2.16 16.92
C THR A 327 19.08 3.14 15.88
N ILE A 328 18.94 4.45 16.12
CA ILE A 328 19.50 5.50 15.26
C ILE A 328 21.03 5.35 15.14
N THR A 329 21.71 5.09 16.26
CA THR A 329 23.16 4.91 16.28
C THR A 329 23.58 3.69 15.46
N ARG A 330 22.87 2.56 15.60
CA ARG A 330 23.11 1.33 14.82
C ARG A 330 22.90 1.58 13.32
N GLN A 331 21.79 2.21 12.94
CA GLN A 331 21.47 2.57 11.55
C GLN A 331 22.58 3.43 10.92
N ARG A 332 22.99 4.49 11.62
CA ARG A 332 24.07 5.38 11.15
C ARG A 332 25.39 4.63 10.98
N ARG A 333 25.79 3.82 11.97
CA ARG A 333 27.03 3.03 11.89
C ARG A 333 27.01 2.04 10.73
N HIS A 334 25.90 1.34 10.54
CA HIS A 334 25.72 0.39 9.43
C HIS A 334 25.82 1.08 8.07
N ALA A 335 25.11 2.21 7.89
CA ALA A 335 25.14 2.96 6.65
C ALA A 335 26.50 3.61 6.35
N SER A 336 27.21 4.10 7.37
CA SER A 336 28.57 4.64 7.23
C SER A 336 29.58 3.57 6.83
N ARG A 337 29.50 2.37 7.43
CA ARG A 337 30.35 1.23 7.04
C ARG A 337 30.12 0.83 5.58
N ALA A 338 28.86 0.66 5.17
CA ALA A 338 28.52 0.34 3.80
C ALA A 338 29.03 1.40 2.79
N ARG A 339 28.92 2.68 3.12
CA ARG A 339 29.48 3.78 2.31
C ARG A 339 31.01 3.71 2.22
N ALA A 340 31.70 3.38 3.30
CA ALA A 340 33.15 3.21 3.29
C ALA A 340 33.56 2.03 2.39
N THR A 341 32.88 0.89 2.50
CA THR A 341 33.09 -0.30 1.65
C THR A 341 32.87 0.03 0.17
N ILE A 342 31.76 0.71 -0.16
CA ILE A 342 31.48 1.15 -1.55
C ILE A 342 32.56 2.11 -2.04
N ARG A 343 33.01 3.05 -1.21
CA ARG A 343 34.08 3.99 -1.57
C ARG A 343 35.38 3.27 -1.89
N GLN A 344 35.77 2.29 -1.08
CA GLN A 344 36.96 1.49 -1.29
C GLN A 344 36.86 0.68 -2.59
N ALA A 345 35.75 -0.03 -2.80
CA ALA A 345 35.52 -0.83 -3.99
C ALA A 345 35.47 0.02 -5.27
N ALA A 346 34.88 1.22 -5.21
CA ALA A 346 34.76 2.11 -6.36
C ALA A 346 36.11 2.60 -6.90
N GLY A 347 37.13 2.73 -6.04
CA GLY A 347 38.47 3.22 -6.40
C GLY A 347 38.41 4.53 -7.20
N ARG A 348 39.03 4.54 -8.39
CA ARG A 348 39.05 5.72 -9.29
C ARG A 348 37.66 6.15 -9.78
N ARG A 349 36.66 5.27 -9.78
CA ARG A 349 35.27 5.58 -10.17
C ARG A 349 34.46 6.25 -9.05
N TRP A 350 35.07 6.48 -7.88
CA TRP A 350 34.38 7.06 -6.73
C TRP A 350 33.60 8.35 -7.02
N PRO A 351 34.09 9.32 -7.81
CA PRO A 351 33.29 10.52 -8.11
C PRO A 351 31.94 10.19 -8.77
N GLN A 352 31.93 9.26 -9.73
CA GLN A 352 30.72 8.80 -10.42
C GLN A 352 29.82 8.00 -9.47
N VAL A 353 30.38 7.05 -8.73
CA VAL A 353 29.65 6.22 -7.76
C VAL A 353 29.04 7.08 -6.65
N ARG A 354 29.77 8.06 -6.14
CA ARG A 354 29.31 9.01 -5.12
C ARG A 354 28.15 9.85 -5.63
N TRP A 355 28.23 10.34 -6.87
CA TRP A 355 27.13 11.09 -7.48
C TRP A 355 25.88 10.22 -7.61
N ARG A 356 26.00 8.99 -8.15
CA ARG A 356 24.87 8.06 -8.29
C ARG A 356 24.26 7.68 -6.95
N LEU A 357 25.10 7.40 -5.94
CA LEU A 357 24.65 7.08 -4.59
C LEU A 357 23.90 8.25 -3.95
N SER A 358 24.39 9.48 -4.15
CA SER A 358 23.70 10.69 -3.70
C SER A 358 22.35 10.87 -4.42
N ALA A 359 22.32 10.68 -5.73
CA ALA A 359 21.10 10.76 -6.53
C ALA A 359 20.06 9.71 -6.12
N LEU A 360 20.49 8.46 -5.88
CA LEU A 360 19.64 7.38 -5.36
C LEU A 360 19.02 7.76 -4.00
N ARG A 361 19.85 8.23 -3.06
CA ARG A 361 19.40 8.62 -1.72
C ARG A 361 18.38 9.76 -1.78
N ARG A 362 18.62 10.77 -2.61
CA ARG A 362 17.67 11.87 -2.81
C ARG A 362 16.37 11.37 -3.42
N ALA A 363 16.42 10.52 -4.46
CA ALA A 363 15.22 9.98 -5.08
C ALA A 363 14.37 9.17 -4.09
N LEU A 364 14.99 8.32 -3.27
CA LEU A 364 14.30 7.54 -2.24
C LEU A 364 13.68 8.43 -1.14
N ALA A 365 14.42 9.41 -0.63
CA ALA A 365 13.92 10.32 0.39
C ALA A 365 12.73 11.15 -0.12
N PHE A 366 12.82 11.67 -1.34
CA PHE A 366 11.71 12.41 -1.96
C PHE A 366 10.52 11.51 -2.29
N ARG A 367 10.75 10.25 -2.68
CA ARG A 367 9.66 9.28 -2.91
C ARG A 367 8.86 9.05 -1.63
N GLU A 368 9.55 8.93 -0.49
CA GLU A 368 8.91 8.76 0.80
C GLU A 368 8.14 10.02 1.23
N ALA A 369 8.75 11.19 1.11
CA ALA A 369 8.09 12.47 1.38
C ALA A 369 6.87 12.69 0.47
N ASN A 370 6.94 12.27 -0.79
CA ASN A 370 5.86 12.36 -1.77
C ASN A 370 4.65 11.52 -1.32
N ARG A 371 4.87 10.30 -0.86
CA ARG A 371 3.83 9.45 -0.27
C ARG A 371 3.22 10.10 0.97
N PHE A 372 4.06 10.59 1.89
CA PHE A 372 3.58 11.21 3.12
C PHE A 372 2.67 12.41 2.83
N ARG A 373 3.06 13.29 1.90
CA ARG A 373 2.25 14.46 1.50
C ARG A 373 0.91 14.05 0.88
N ALA A 374 0.90 13.02 0.03
CA ALA A 374 -0.34 12.54 -0.57
C ALA A 374 -1.32 11.98 0.47
N VAL A 375 -0.83 11.23 1.46
CA VAL A 375 -1.66 10.70 2.55
C VAL A 375 -2.32 11.82 3.34
N GLN A 376 -1.63 12.95 3.57
CA GLN A 376 -2.23 14.11 4.24
C GLN A 376 -3.39 14.71 3.43
N ILE A 377 -3.26 14.78 2.10
CA ILE A 377 -4.36 15.24 1.22
C ILE A 377 -5.55 14.27 1.33
N VAL A 378 -5.31 12.96 1.21
CA VAL A 378 -6.39 11.95 1.33
C VAL A 378 -7.03 11.99 2.73
N ALA A 379 -6.27 12.29 3.78
CA ALA A 379 -6.83 12.49 5.12
C ALA A 379 -7.75 13.71 5.21
N GLN A 380 -7.41 14.82 4.54
CA GLN A 380 -8.29 15.99 4.48
C GLN A 380 -9.55 15.73 3.65
N LEU A 381 -9.43 15.00 2.52
CA LEU A 381 -10.57 14.62 1.69
C LEU A 381 -11.52 13.67 2.43
N ARG A 382 -10.99 12.71 3.20
CA ARG A 382 -11.80 11.82 4.05
C ARG A 382 -12.73 12.60 5.00
N ARG A 383 -12.29 13.73 5.55
CA ARG A 383 -13.14 14.56 6.42
C ARG A 383 -14.35 15.13 5.67
N ARG A 384 -14.21 15.40 4.37
CA ARG A 384 -15.32 15.82 3.49
C ARG A 384 -16.21 14.63 3.14
N ASP A 385 -15.63 13.46 2.83
CA ASP A 385 -16.38 12.22 2.59
C ASP A 385 -17.33 11.93 3.77
N LEU A 386 -16.81 11.98 5.00
CA LEU A 386 -17.59 11.70 6.21
C LEU A 386 -18.67 12.76 6.50
N GLU A 387 -18.39 14.04 6.26
CA GLU A 387 -19.40 15.11 6.42
C GLU A 387 -20.51 15.01 5.36
N LEU A 388 -20.16 14.70 4.10
CA LEU A 388 -21.15 14.42 3.05
C LEU A 388 -21.98 13.18 3.41
N GLY A 389 -21.32 12.11 3.86
CA GLY A 389 -22.00 10.91 4.37
C GLY A 389 -22.97 11.23 5.51
N ARG A 390 -22.58 12.07 6.47
CA ARG A 390 -23.45 12.50 7.58
C ARG A 390 -24.69 13.25 7.07
N ARG A 391 -24.53 14.19 6.13
CA ARG A 391 -25.66 14.91 5.52
C ARG A 391 -26.58 13.99 4.72
N MET A 392 -26.02 12.97 4.08
CA MET A 392 -26.80 11.96 3.38
C MET A 392 -27.62 11.11 4.36
N VAL A 393 -27.12 10.82 5.56
CA VAL A 393 -27.92 10.22 6.65
C VAL A 393 -29.06 11.15 7.06
N ASP A 394 -28.77 12.44 7.32
CA ASP A 394 -29.81 13.41 7.71
C ASP A 394 -30.94 13.51 6.66
N ARG A 395 -30.60 13.37 5.38
CA ARG A 395 -31.54 13.38 4.25
C ARG A 395 -32.18 12.02 3.97
N GLY A 396 -31.86 10.99 4.77
CA GLY A 396 -32.41 9.65 4.66
C GLY A 396 -31.90 8.83 3.48
N TRP A 397 -30.75 9.17 2.87
CA TRP A 397 -30.11 8.39 1.80
C TRP A 397 -29.27 7.23 2.33
N LEU A 398 -28.69 7.36 3.51
CA LEU A 398 -27.80 6.39 4.14
C LEU A 398 -28.28 6.07 5.56
N ASP A 399 -27.93 4.90 6.08
CA ASP A 399 -28.20 4.53 7.48
C ASP A 399 -27.06 5.03 8.39
N TYR A 400 -25.81 4.98 7.89
CA TYR A 400 -24.62 5.45 8.59
C TYR A 400 -23.73 6.31 7.69
N SER A 401 -23.01 7.28 8.25
CA SER A 401 -22.10 8.14 7.47
C SER A 401 -21.04 7.33 6.70
N ALA A 402 -20.54 6.24 7.29
CA ALA A 402 -19.57 5.34 6.65
C ALA A 402 -20.15 4.55 5.46
N ASP A 403 -21.47 4.52 5.27
CA ASP A 403 -22.10 3.94 4.08
C ASP A 403 -21.72 4.70 2.80
N TYR A 404 -21.24 5.95 2.93
CA TYR A 404 -20.71 6.75 1.82
C TYR A 404 -19.66 6.00 1.00
N PHE A 405 -18.73 5.30 1.65
CA PHE A 405 -17.66 4.56 0.99
C PHE A 405 -18.13 3.29 0.26
N TRP A 406 -19.37 2.87 0.50
CA TRP A 406 -19.98 1.76 -0.22
C TRP A 406 -20.55 2.17 -1.57
N LEU A 407 -20.62 3.46 -1.88
CA LEU A 407 -21.02 3.99 -3.18
C LEU A 407 -19.81 4.16 -4.10
N THR A 408 -20.02 4.07 -5.41
CA THR A 408 -18.97 4.39 -6.39
C THR A 408 -18.90 5.90 -6.62
N GLY A 409 -17.78 6.38 -7.18
CA GLY A 409 -17.65 7.80 -7.54
C GLY A 409 -18.70 8.28 -8.55
N GLU A 410 -19.19 7.40 -9.42
CA GLU A 410 -20.29 7.72 -10.34
C GLU A 410 -21.65 7.84 -9.62
N GLU A 411 -21.94 6.92 -8.70
CA GLU A 411 -23.16 6.94 -7.90
C GLU A 411 -23.21 8.20 -7.03
N LEU A 412 -22.09 8.57 -6.39
CA LEU A 412 -21.97 9.80 -5.61
C LEU A 412 -22.18 11.05 -6.46
N ARG A 413 -21.60 11.12 -7.67
CA ARG A 413 -21.83 12.25 -8.59
C ARG A 413 -23.30 12.41 -8.95
N ARG A 414 -24.05 11.32 -9.09
CA ARG A 414 -25.50 11.38 -9.37
C ARG A 414 -26.31 11.82 -8.15
N VAL A 415 -26.01 11.29 -6.97
CA VAL A 415 -26.74 11.61 -5.72
C VAL A 415 -26.46 13.04 -5.24
N LEU A 416 -25.22 13.51 -5.40
CA LEU A 416 -24.78 14.85 -5.01
C LEU A 416 -25.01 15.91 -6.11
N ALA A 417 -25.46 15.50 -7.30
CA ALA A 417 -25.79 16.46 -8.36
C ALA A 417 -26.87 17.43 -7.88
N PRO A 418 -26.76 18.74 -8.21
CA PRO A 418 -27.83 19.68 -7.95
C PRO A 418 -29.12 19.16 -8.61
N ARG A 419 -30.20 18.99 -7.82
CA ARG A 419 -31.51 18.63 -8.39
C ARG A 419 -31.91 19.73 -9.38
N ALA A 420 -31.91 19.40 -10.67
CA ALA A 420 -32.49 20.28 -11.68
C ALA A 420 -33.99 20.39 -11.38
N GLY A 421 -34.50 21.62 -11.21
CA GLY A 421 -35.92 21.89 -11.35
C GLY A 421 -36.43 21.42 -12.73
N PRO A 422 -37.76 21.37 -12.95
CA PRO A 422 -38.34 20.87 -14.19
C PRO A 422 -37.72 21.61 -15.39
N ARG A 423 -37.00 20.89 -16.24
CA ARG A 423 -36.33 21.46 -17.41
C ARG A 423 -37.38 21.97 -18.39
N PRO A 424 -37.32 23.22 -18.86
CA PRO A 424 -38.06 23.62 -20.04
C PRO A 424 -37.48 22.87 -21.25
N ARG A 425 -38.35 22.33 -22.10
CA ARG A 425 -38.00 21.65 -23.35
C ARG A 425 -37.19 22.60 -24.23
N GLN A 426 -35.89 22.34 -24.41
CA GLN A 426 -35.12 22.92 -25.51
C GLN A 426 -34.18 21.89 -26.13
N GLN A 427 -34.00 22.08 -27.43
CA GLN A 427 -33.63 21.12 -28.46
C GLN A 427 -32.23 20.56 -28.32
N ALA A 428 -32.10 19.31 -28.78
CA ALA A 428 -30.85 18.61 -28.98
C ALA A 428 -29.92 19.41 -29.91
N SER A 429 -28.75 19.82 -29.40
CA SER A 429 -27.58 20.13 -30.21
C SER A 429 -26.40 19.33 -29.68
N GLY A 430 -25.76 18.61 -30.60
CA GLY A 430 -24.80 17.57 -30.30
C GLY A 430 -23.48 18.10 -29.77
N VAL A 431 -23.13 17.70 -28.55
CA VAL A 431 -21.75 17.59 -28.10
C VAL A 431 -21.61 16.17 -27.53
N ARG A 432 -21.07 15.25 -28.35
CA ARG A 432 -20.69 13.91 -27.90
C ARG A 432 -19.51 14.05 -26.93
N SER A 433 -19.80 13.98 -25.64
CA SER A 433 -18.81 13.73 -24.60
C SER A 433 -18.17 12.36 -24.85
N GLY A 434 -16.85 12.31 -24.99
CA GLY A 434 -16.07 11.11 -25.29
C GLY A 434 -15.95 10.14 -24.12
N LEU A 435 -17.09 9.69 -23.58
CA LEU A 435 -17.15 8.54 -22.67
C LEU A 435 -17.20 7.27 -23.51
N ILE A 436 -16.11 6.50 -23.46
CA ILE A 436 -16.07 5.13 -23.97
C ILE A 436 -17.05 4.31 -23.11
N PRO A 437 -18.05 3.62 -23.69
CA PRO A 437 -18.95 2.79 -22.91
C PRO A 437 -18.20 1.54 -22.42
N LEU A 438 -18.01 1.44 -21.11
CA LEU A 438 -17.51 0.22 -20.47
C LEU A 438 -18.57 -0.87 -20.59
N ARG A 439 -18.42 -1.77 -21.56
CA ARG A 439 -19.10 -3.07 -21.55
C ARG A 439 -18.43 -3.94 -20.49
N SER A 440 -18.99 -3.94 -19.28
CA SER A 440 -18.87 -5.06 -18.35
C SER A 440 -20.27 -5.59 -18.05
N GLY A 441 -20.43 -6.91 -17.97
CA GLY A 441 -21.71 -7.62 -17.77
C GLY A 441 -22.32 -7.45 -16.37
N VAL A 442 -22.36 -6.21 -15.87
CA VAL A 442 -23.18 -5.78 -14.74
C VAL A 442 -24.43 -5.13 -15.35
N ALA A 443 -25.60 -5.45 -14.81
CA ALA A 443 -26.88 -4.87 -15.24
C ALA A 443 -26.75 -3.36 -15.51
N ALA A 444 -27.37 -2.90 -16.60
CA ALA A 444 -27.21 -1.57 -17.16
C ALA A 444 -27.20 -0.46 -16.09
N PRO A 445 -26.26 0.51 -16.14
CA PRO A 445 -26.22 1.68 -15.25
C PRO A 445 -27.41 2.65 -15.34
N GLU A 446 -28.45 2.31 -16.08
CA GLU A 446 -29.52 3.22 -16.53
C GLU A 446 -30.72 3.33 -15.56
N GLU A 447 -30.83 2.48 -14.53
CA GLU A 447 -31.95 2.53 -13.56
C GLU A 447 -31.60 3.17 -12.20
N MET A 448 -30.38 3.67 -12.00
CA MET A 448 -29.95 4.20 -10.70
C MET A 448 -30.43 5.64 -10.42
N ALA A 449 -31.38 5.71 -9.48
CA ALA A 449 -31.64 6.77 -8.48
C ALA A 449 -32.44 8.03 -8.88
N GLN A 450 -33.70 8.07 -8.46
CA GLN A 450 -34.31 9.30 -7.91
C GLN A 450 -34.77 9.16 -6.44
N GLU A 451 -34.66 7.97 -5.82
CA GLU A 451 -35.20 7.73 -4.47
C GLU A 451 -34.19 7.14 -3.46
N PRO A 452 -34.21 7.60 -2.19
CA PRO A 452 -33.32 7.12 -1.12
C PRO A 452 -33.38 5.60 -0.83
N GLY A 453 -34.54 4.96 -1.02
CA GLY A 453 -34.70 3.52 -0.78
C GLY A 453 -33.83 2.66 -1.70
N HIS A 454 -33.62 3.10 -2.94
CA HIS A 454 -32.80 2.39 -3.91
C HIS A 454 -31.31 2.39 -3.51
N VAL A 455 -30.81 3.51 -2.99
CA VAL A 455 -29.40 3.64 -2.57
C VAL A 455 -29.06 2.68 -1.43
N ARG A 456 -29.93 2.56 -0.42
CA ARG A 456 -29.76 1.57 0.65
C ARG A 456 -29.77 0.13 0.15
N ALA A 457 -30.65 -0.20 -0.80
CA ALA A 457 -30.71 -1.53 -1.40
C ALA A 457 -29.42 -1.88 -2.16
N VAL A 458 -28.85 -0.93 -2.91
CA VAL A 458 -27.55 -1.09 -3.60
C VAL A 458 -26.44 -1.38 -2.59
N ILE A 459 -26.35 -0.61 -1.51
CA ILE A 459 -25.35 -0.80 -0.45
C ILE A 459 -25.50 -2.19 0.19
N ALA A 460 -26.72 -2.59 0.55
CA ALA A 460 -26.98 -3.91 1.14
C ALA A 460 -26.56 -5.06 0.20
N ALA A 461 -26.90 -4.97 -1.08
CA ALA A 461 -26.50 -5.95 -2.09
C ALA A 461 -24.97 -6.01 -2.27
N ARG A 462 -24.29 -4.86 -2.23
CA ARG A 462 -22.83 -4.77 -2.34
C ARG A 462 -22.12 -5.35 -1.11
N ARG A 463 -22.63 -5.09 0.10
CA ARG A 463 -22.17 -5.72 1.35
C ARG A 463 -22.30 -7.24 1.33
N ALA A 464 -23.43 -7.76 0.87
CA ALA A 464 -23.63 -9.20 0.72
C ALA A 464 -22.63 -9.81 -0.27
N ARG A 465 -22.32 -9.10 -1.36
CA ARG A 465 -21.32 -9.52 -2.36
C ARG A 465 -19.91 -9.53 -1.79
N TYR A 466 -19.50 -8.47 -1.10
CA TYR A 466 -18.18 -8.37 -0.47
C TYR A 466 -17.97 -9.44 0.61
N ARG A 467 -19.01 -9.78 1.39
CA ARG A 467 -18.96 -10.92 2.32
C ARG A 467 -18.66 -12.25 1.63
N ARG A 468 -19.20 -12.48 0.42
CA ARG A 468 -18.83 -13.66 -0.38
C ARG A 468 -17.39 -13.59 -0.88
N TYR A 469 -16.95 -12.41 -1.32
CA TYR A 469 -15.58 -12.20 -1.82
C TYR A 469 -14.50 -12.38 -0.76
N ALA A 470 -14.82 -12.08 0.51
CA ALA A 470 -13.97 -12.34 1.66
C ALA A 470 -13.68 -13.85 1.82
N GLY A 471 -14.64 -14.71 1.47
CA GLY A 471 -14.48 -16.17 1.47
C GLY A 471 -13.70 -16.74 0.29
N ILE A 472 -12.96 -15.92 -0.46
CA ILE A 472 -12.21 -16.35 -1.65
C ILE A 472 -10.74 -16.06 -1.43
N ALA A 473 -9.91 -17.10 -1.52
CA ALA A 473 -8.48 -16.96 -1.75
C ALA A 473 -8.29 -16.63 -3.24
N ALA A 474 -8.09 -15.34 -3.54
CA ALA A 474 -7.88 -14.88 -4.90
C ALA A 474 -6.41 -15.04 -5.30
N PRO A 475 -6.12 -15.45 -6.55
CA PRO A 475 -4.75 -15.68 -6.99
C PRO A 475 -4.00 -14.34 -7.11
N ASP A 476 -2.71 -14.37 -6.81
CA ASP A 476 -1.85 -13.18 -6.94
C ASP A 476 -1.66 -12.76 -8.40
N GLU A 477 -1.77 -13.72 -9.32
CA GLU A 477 -1.63 -13.55 -10.77
C GLU A 477 -2.85 -14.15 -11.46
N CYS A 478 -3.37 -13.45 -12.48
CA CYS A 478 -4.57 -13.86 -13.17
C CYS A 478 -4.47 -13.48 -14.65
N ALA A 479 -4.74 -14.43 -15.54
CA ALA A 479 -4.81 -14.17 -16.98
C ALA A 479 -6.16 -13.56 -17.35
N ASP A 480 -7.26 -14.09 -16.80
CA ASP A 480 -8.62 -13.64 -17.07
C ASP A 480 -9.36 -13.24 -15.78
N LEU A 481 -9.49 -11.93 -15.59
CA LEU A 481 -10.23 -11.36 -14.46
C LEU A 481 -11.74 -11.61 -14.52
N ASP A 482 -12.32 -11.82 -15.71
CA ASP A 482 -13.74 -12.13 -15.87
C ASP A 482 -14.05 -13.57 -15.44
N GLU A 483 -13.11 -14.50 -15.61
CA GLU A 483 -13.20 -15.84 -15.03
C GLU A 483 -13.23 -15.79 -13.50
N LEU A 484 -12.33 -15.01 -12.89
CA LEU A 484 -12.30 -14.82 -11.44
C LEU A 484 -13.59 -14.18 -10.90
N GLU A 485 -14.11 -13.18 -11.59
CA GLU A 485 -15.38 -12.54 -11.20
C GLU A 485 -16.56 -13.51 -11.32
N ARG A 486 -16.64 -14.34 -12.37
CA ARG A 486 -17.66 -15.40 -12.50
C ARG A 486 -17.56 -16.44 -11.40
N PHE A 487 -16.36 -16.91 -11.07
CA PHE A 487 -16.14 -17.82 -9.95
C PHE A 487 -16.61 -17.21 -8.63
N ALA A 488 -16.27 -15.94 -8.40
CA ALA A 488 -16.62 -15.22 -7.19
C ALA A 488 -18.14 -15.02 -7.04
N ARG A 489 -18.85 -14.91 -8.17
CA ARG A 489 -20.32 -14.90 -8.21
C ARG A 489 -20.96 -16.27 -8.08
N GLY A 490 -20.17 -17.34 -8.17
CA GLY A 490 -20.66 -18.73 -8.12
C GLY A 490 -21.20 -19.24 -9.45
N THR A 491 -20.89 -18.56 -10.55
CA THR A 491 -21.43 -18.88 -11.90
C THR A 491 -20.38 -19.47 -12.84
N GLY A 492 -19.18 -19.78 -12.35
CA GLY A 492 -18.08 -20.32 -13.15
C GLY A 492 -17.13 -21.20 -12.33
N PRO A 493 -16.25 -21.98 -12.99
CA PRO A 493 -15.24 -22.80 -12.32
C PRO A 493 -14.19 -21.93 -11.62
N ALA A 494 -13.43 -22.52 -10.69
CA ALA A 494 -12.32 -21.83 -10.02
C ALA A 494 -11.15 -21.65 -11.00
N PRO A 495 -10.68 -20.41 -11.25
CA PRO A 495 -9.45 -20.21 -12.01
C PRO A 495 -8.25 -20.74 -11.22
N THR A 496 -7.14 -20.99 -11.93
CA THR A 496 -5.89 -21.48 -11.32
C THR A 496 -5.45 -20.61 -10.15
N GLY A 497 -5.19 -21.25 -9.00
CA GLY A 497 -4.78 -20.56 -7.77
C GLY A 497 -5.91 -19.89 -6.98
N ALA A 498 -7.16 -19.93 -7.46
CA ALA A 498 -8.32 -19.49 -6.70
C ALA A 498 -8.97 -20.64 -5.91
N ALA A 499 -9.40 -20.36 -4.68
CA ALA A 499 -10.13 -21.33 -3.86
C ALA A 499 -11.16 -20.66 -2.95
N ARG A 500 -12.20 -21.39 -2.55
CA ARG A 500 -13.10 -20.97 -1.48
C ARG A 500 -12.47 -21.29 -0.13
N LEU A 501 -12.47 -20.30 0.77
CA LEU A 501 -11.97 -20.45 2.13
C LEU A 501 -13.06 -21.01 3.05
N PRO A 502 -12.70 -21.85 4.05
CA PRO A 502 -13.65 -22.29 5.06
C PRO A 502 -14.13 -21.13 5.92
N ALA A 503 -15.35 -21.21 6.46
CA ALA A 503 -15.97 -20.14 7.25
C ALA A 503 -15.13 -19.71 8.47
N SER A 504 -14.33 -20.62 9.04
CA SER A 504 -13.40 -20.33 10.13
C SER A 504 -12.22 -19.43 9.73
N ALA A 505 -11.82 -19.44 8.44
CA ALA A 505 -10.76 -18.58 7.91
C ALA A 505 -11.28 -17.17 7.55
N THR A 506 -12.60 -16.97 7.51
CA THR A 506 -13.22 -15.67 7.20
C THR A 506 -13.48 -14.78 8.42
N GLY A 507 -13.23 -15.28 9.63
CA GLY A 507 -13.66 -14.69 10.91
C GLY A 507 -13.02 -13.34 11.31
N GLY A 508 -12.16 -12.77 10.48
CA GLY A 508 -11.51 -11.47 10.73
C GLY A 508 -11.61 -10.47 9.57
N LEU A 509 -12.28 -10.82 8.46
CA LEU A 509 -12.41 -9.93 7.30
C LEU A 509 -13.55 -8.92 7.50
N THR A 510 -13.51 -8.14 8.59
CA THR A 510 -14.34 -6.94 8.71
C THR A 510 -13.67 -5.81 7.93
N GLY A 511 -13.81 -5.87 6.60
CA GLY A 511 -13.51 -4.72 5.74
C GLY A 511 -14.36 -3.51 6.13
N PHE A 512 -13.75 -2.32 6.02
CA PHE A 512 -14.30 -0.97 6.18
C PHE A 512 -15.47 -0.74 7.14
N GLY A 513 -15.22 0.10 8.14
CA GLY A 513 -16.28 0.74 8.89
C GLY A 513 -16.76 -0.04 10.11
N ALA A 514 -15.93 -0.88 10.72
CA ALA A 514 -16.08 -1.20 12.14
C ALA A 514 -15.75 0.04 12.99
N VAL A 515 -16.56 1.09 12.85
CA VAL A 515 -16.76 2.05 13.94
C VAL A 515 -17.48 1.25 15.02
N SER A 516 -16.78 1.10 16.14
CA SER A 516 -17.26 0.54 17.40
C SER A 516 -18.75 0.84 17.61
N THR A 517 -19.58 -0.17 17.42
CA THR A 517 -20.91 -0.18 18.02
C THR A 517 -20.67 -0.44 19.49
N GLY A 518 -20.71 0.63 20.30
CA GLY A 518 -20.56 0.51 21.74
C GLY A 518 -21.73 -0.28 22.32
N THR A 519 -21.49 -1.47 22.86
CA THR A 519 -22.18 -2.03 24.04
C THR A 519 -21.28 -3.12 24.68
N PRO A 520 -21.26 -3.28 26.03
CA PRO A 520 -20.17 -3.95 26.74
C PRO A 520 -20.44 -5.40 27.19
N ALA A 521 -19.35 -6.17 27.23
CA ALA A 521 -18.97 -7.21 28.20
C ALA A 521 -19.71 -8.59 28.20
N PRO A 522 -19.22 -9.60 28.96
CA PRO A 522 -18.78 -10.90 28.43
C PRO A 522 -19.58 -12.08 29.00
N ASP A 523 -19.32 -13.31 28.56
CA ASP A 523 -19.54 -14.48 29.45
C ASP A 523 -18.59 -15.66 29.11
N PRO A 524 -18.17 -16.47 30.11
CA PRO A 524 -17.09 -17.44 30.00
C PRO A 524 -17.54 -18.92 29.95
N SER A 525 -16.60 -19.76 29.50
CA SER A 525 -16.44 -21.20 29.78
C SER A 525 -17.20 -22.22 28.88
N PRO A 526 -16.84 -23.53 28.91
CA PRO A 526 -15.52 -24.15 29.06
C PRO A 526 -15.23 -25.22 27.98
N SER A 527 -13.94 -25.58 27.86
CA SER A 527 -13.36 -26.88 27.42
C SER A 527 -14.09 -27.75 26.37
N ARG A 528 -13.42 -28.01 25.24
CA ARG A 528 -13.67 -29.19 24.38
C ARG A 528 -12.38 -30.03 24.25
N PRO A 529 -12.49 -31.37 24.12
CA PRO A 529 -11.39 -32.31 24.35
C PRO A 529 -10.39 -32.31 23.17
N PRO A 530 -9.16 -32.80 23.37
CA PRO A 530 -8.19 -32.88 22.30
C PRO A 530 -8.63 -33.93 21.27
N ILE A 531 -8.63 -33.55 20.00
CA ILE A 531 -8.69 -34.49 18.88
C ILE A 531 -7.38 -35.29 18.93
N ARG A 532 -7.47 -36.61 19.17
CA ARG A 532 -6.35 -37.53 18.97
C ARG A 532 -6.03 -37.57 17.48
N VAL A 533 -5.02 -36.81 17.07
CA VAL A 533 -4.34 -37.01 15.79
C VAL A 533 -3.37 -38.18 15.97
N GLY A 534 -3.43 -39.15 15.07
CA GLY A 534 -2.57 -40.33 15.06
C GLY A 534 -1.08 -39.97 15.10
N THR A 535 -0.30 -40.91 15.64
CA THR A 535 1.16 -40.87 15.76
C THR A 535 1.86 -40.29 14.53
N PRO A 536 2.89 -39.44 14.72
CA PRO A 536 3.61 -38.80 13.63
C PRO A 536 4.48 -39.82 12.88
N SER A 537 4.13 -40.10 11.64
CA SER A 537 5.05 -40.73 10.69
C SER A 537 6.06 -39.68 10.23
N ALA A 538 7.33 -39.88 10.56
CA ALA A 538 8.56 -39.25 10.06
C ALA A 538 8.45 -37.81 9.51
N ALA A 539 8.98 -36.86 10.28
CA ALA A 539 9.09 -35.44 9.96
C ALA A 539 9.67 -35.20 8.55
N ARG A 540 8.81 -34.85 7.60
CA ARG A 540 9.23 -34.24 6.34
C ARG A 540 9.71 -32.83 6.71
N GLN A 541 11.03 -32.62 6.82
CA GLN A 541 11.61 -31.29 7.04
C GLN A 541 11.12 -30.34 5.95
N VAL A 542 10.18 -29.45 6.29
CA VAL A 542 9.72 -28.40 5.39
C VAL A 542 10.82 -27.33 5.37
N ASN A 543 11.66 -27.39 4.33
CA ASN A 543 12.66 -26.37 4.03
C ASN A 543 12.04 -25.39 3.04
N LEU A 544 11.60 -24.23 3.53
CA LEU A 544 11.12 -23.16 2.66
C LEU A 544 12.31 -22.32 2.18
N ARG A 545 12.26 -21.87 0.93
CA ARG A 545 13.26 -20.99 0.32
C ARG A 545 12.62 -19.70 -0.14
N GLY A 546 13.41 -18.63 -0.05
CA GLY A 546 13.07 -17.32 -0.58
C GLY A 546 14.35 -16.51 -0.82
N LEU A 547 14.18 -15.20 -0.83
CA LEU A 547 15.24 -14.23 -1.03
C LEU A 547 15.68 -13.65 0.31
N GLY A 548 16.93 -13.90 0.69
CA GLY A 548 17.58 -13.21 1.80
C GLY A 548 17.75 -11.72 1.50
N VAL A 549 17.15 -10.85 2.31
CA VAL A 549 17.20 -9.38 2.10
C VAL A 549 17.91 -8.61 3.20
N SER A 550 18.02 -9.21 4.39
CA SER A 550 18.77 -8.67 5.53
C SER A 550 19.49 -9.83 6.20
N ALA A 551 20.81 -9.88 6.08
CA ALA A 551 21.63 -11.02 6.49
C ALA A 551 21.56 -11.28 8.01
N GLY A 552 21.77 -12.54 8.40
CA GLY A 552 21.81 -12.99 9.78
C GLY A 552 20.99 -14.26 9.99
N ARG A 553 21.03 -14.79 11.21
CA ARG A 553 20.27 -15.96 11.63
C ARG A 553 19.39 -15.64 12.83
N ALA A 554 18.19 -16.22 12.85
CA ALA A 554 17.26 -16.08 13.96
C ALA A 554 16.43 -17.36 14.11
N ARG A 555 16.12 -17.73 15.36
CA ARG A 555 15.54 -19.02 15.78
C ARG A 555 14.50 -18.81 16.89
N GLY A 556 13.21 -18.75 16.60
CA GLY A 556 12.18 -18.43 17.61
C GLY A 556 10.78 -18.85 17.18
N THR A 557 9.78 -18.47 17.97
CA THR A 557 8.38 -18.78 17.71
C THR A 557 7.90 -18.05 16.46
N ALA A 558 7.39 -18.78 15.47
CA ALA A 558 6.72 -18.21 14.32
C ALA A 558 5.41 -17.59 14.76
N ARG A 559 5.21 -16.31 14.43
CA ARG A 559 3.91 -15.65 14.56
C ARG A 559 3.36 -15.34 13.18
N VAL A 560 2.32 -16.07 12.78
CA VAL A 560 1.66 -15.92 11.48
C VAL A 560 0.57 -14.86 11.57
N ILE A 561 0.77 -13.76 10.86
CA ILE A 561 -0.06 -12.57 10.88
C ILE A 561 -0.46 -12.20 9.48
N ARG A 562 -1.77 -12.21 9.24
CA ARG A 562 -2.33 -11.96 7.91
C ARG A 562 -2.90 -10.56 7.78
N HIS A 563 -3.41 -10.01 8.88
CA HIS A 563 -4.12 -8.74 8.89
C HIS A 563 -3.76 -7.89 10.12
N PRO A 564 -3.92 -6.55 10.02
CA PRO A 564 -3.64 -5.65 11.13
C PRO A 564 -4.41 -5.93 12.43
N GLU A 565 -5.61 -6.51 12.37
CA GLU A 565 -6.36 -6.88 13.59
C GLU A 565 -5.60 -7.91 14.43
N GLU A 566 -4.76 -8.72 13.80
CA GLU A 566 -3.95 -9.73 14.47
C GLU A 566 -2.66 -9.16 15.08
N PHE A 567 -2.33 -7.88 14.85
CA PHE A 567 -1.10 -7.25 15.34
C PHE A 567 -0.93 -7.37 16.87
N GLY A 568 -2.04 -7.36 17.61
CA GLY A 568 -2.06 -7.55 19.07
C GLY A 568 -1.53 -8.91 19.56
N ARG A 569 -1.46 -9.94 18.69
CA ARG A 569 -0.88 -11.25 19.03
C ARG A 569 0.66 -11.20 19.18
N LEU A 570 1.35 -10.08 18.87
CA LEU A 570 2.81 -10.05 18.68
C LEU A 570 3.46 -10.09 20.02
N ARG A 571 4.46 -10.93 20.16
CA ARG A 571 5.29 -10.92 21.35
C ARG A 571 6.72 -10.53 20.98
N PRO A 572 7.38 -9.76 21.85
CA PRO A 572 8.81 -9.47 21.68
C PRO A 572 9.60 -10.78 21.53
N GLY A 573 10.45 -10.87 20.52
CA GLY A 573 11.27 -12.05 20.24
C GLY A 573 10.66 -13.06 19.26
N ASP A 574 9.42 -12.86 18.81
CA ASP A 574 8.82 -13.69 17.76
C ASP A 574 9.54 -13.52 16.40
N ILE A 575 9.43 -14.51 15.53
CA ILE A 575 9.70 -14.39 14.10
C ILE A 575 8.37 -14.09 13.41
N LEU A 576 8.26 -12.90 12.82
CA LEU A 576 7.06 -12.48 12.14
C LEU A 576 6.96 -13.17 10.77
N VAL A 577 5.84 -13.87 10.53
CA VAL A 577 5.49 -14.50 9.26
C VAL A 577 4.24 -13.83 8.71
N CYS A 578 4.30 -13.24 7.52
CA CYS A 578 3.18 -12.48 6.95
C CYS A 578 3.11 -12.60 5.42
N PRO A 579 1.95 -12.32 4.79
CA PRO A 579 1.83 -12.39 3.34
C PRO A 579 2.58 -11.24 2.65
N ALA A 580 2.47 -10.02 3.19
CA ALA A 580 3.03 -8.80 2.64
C ALA A 580 3.19 -7.76 3.76
N THR A 581 4.05 -6.76 3.57
CA THR A 581 4.26 -5.68 4.54
C THR A 581 4.01 -4.31 3.93
N ASP A 582 3.27 -3.47 4.64
CA ASP A 582 3.04 -2.06 4.33
C ASP A 582 3.72 -1.14 5.39
N PRO A 583 3.68 0.20 5.25
CA PRO A 583 4.23 1.13 6.25
C PRO A 583 3.68 1.00 7.67
N ALA A 584 2.45 0.52 7.82
CA ALA A 584 1.86 0.28 9.12
C ALA A 584 2.51 -0.90 9.85
N TRP A 585 3.29 -1.78 9.20
CA TRP A 585 4.03 -2.84 9.90
C TRP A 585 5.32 -2.34 10.55
N SER A 586 5.87 -1.19 10.11
CA SER A 586 7.13 -0.64 10.62
C SER A 586 7.20 -0.51 12.15
N PRO A 587 6.13 -0.09 12.86
CA PRO A 587 6.13 -0.05 14.31
C PRO A 587 6.20 -1.43 15.00
N LEU A 588 6.02 -2.54 14.29
CA LEU A 588 6.14 -3.88 14.87
C LEU A 588 7.55 -4.45 14.74
N PHE A 589 8.33 -3.96 13.79
CA PHE A 589 9.66 -4.50 13.47
C PHE A 589 10.63 -4.47 14.66
N PRO A 590 10.62 -3.44 15.52
CA PRO A 590 11.49 -3.43 16.69
C PRO A 590 11.21 -4.53 17.73
N LEU A 591 10.06 -5.21 17.64
CA LEU A 591 9.70 -6.32 18.51
C LEU A 591 10.20 -7.67 18.02
N VAL A 592 10.47 -7.82 16.72
CA VAL A 592 10.72 -9.13 16.11
C VAL A 592 12.21 -9.44 16.04
N ARG A 593 12.55 -10.72 16.18
CA ARG A 593 13.94 -11.19 15.94
C ARG A 593 14.20 -11.57 14.49
N GLY A 594 13.14 -11.68 13.69
CA GLY A 594 13.20 -12.19 12.33
C GLY A 594 11.94 -11.89 11.54
N LEU A 595 12.09 -11.84 10.21
CA LEU A 595 10.99 -11.56 9.29
C LEU A 595 10.95 -12.59 8.15
N VAL A 596 9.76 -13.15 7.92
CA VAL A 596 9.45 -14.04 6.79
C VAL A 596 8.23 -13.48 6.06
N VAL A 597 8.38 -13.19 4.77
CA VAL A 597 7.30 -12.59 3.95
C VAL A 597 7.06 -13.41 2.68
N GLU A 598 5.80 -13.70 2.36
CA GLU A 598 5.46 -14.41 1.11
C GLU A 598 5.69 -13.55 -0.13
N ILE A 599 5.42 -12.25 -0.04
CA ILE A 599 5.51 -11.29 -1.14
C ILE A 599 6.44 -10.15 -0.73
N GLY A 600 7.46 -9.92 -1.56
CA GLY A 600 8.34 -8.77 -1.40
C GLY A 600 9.61 -8.91 -2.23
N GLY A 601 10.09 -7.78 -2.77
CA GLY A 601 11.37 -7.68 -3.46
C GLY A 601 12.49 -7.11 -2.59
N GLN A 602 13.71 -7.01 -3.12
CA GLN A 602 14.87 -6.41 -2.43
C GLN A 602 14.68 -4.92 -2.07
N LEU A 603 13.81 -4.24 -2.82
CA LEU A 603 13.47 -2.83 -2.65
C LEU A 603 12.06 -2.62 -2.07
N SER A 604 11.38 -3.69 -1.66
CA SER A 604 10.09 -3.58 -0.95
C SER A 604 10.30 -2.88 0.39
N HIS A 605 9.21 -2.29 0.88
CA HIS A 605 9.22 -1.57 2.15
C HIS A 605 9.73 -2.47 3.30
N GLY A 606 9.19 -3.68 3.44
CA GLY A 606 9.63 -4.63 4.48
C GLY A 606 11.12 -4.98 4.40
N SER A 607 11.67 -5.15 3.20
CA SER A 607 13.11 -5.41 3.00
C SER A 607 13.99 -4.23 3.42
N ILE A 608 13.58 -3.00 3.09
CA ILE A 608 14.30 -1.79 3.48
C ILE A 608 14.30 -1.66 5.01
N VAL A 609 13.12 -1.74 5.62
CA VAL A 609 12.94 -1.55 7.06
C VAL A 609 13.65 -2.68 7.84
N ALA A 610 13.56 -3.94 7.41
CA ALA A 610 14.28 -5.03 8.08
C ALA A 610 15.80 -4.80 8.15
N ARG A 611 16.42 -4.30 7.07
CA ARG A 611 17.84 -3.93 7.05
C ARG A 611 18.17 -2.74 7.94
N GLU A 612 17.30 -1.74 7.96
CA GLU A 612 17.45 -0.57 8.83
C GLU A 612 17.48 -0.99 10.30
N TYR A 613 16.62 -1.92 10.71
CA TYR A 613 16.61 -2.43 12.08
C TYR A 613 17.68 -3.49 12.35
N GLY A 614 18.28 -4.08 11.30
CA GLY A 614 19.23 -5.18 11.41
C GLY A 614 18.57 -6.52 11.72
N ILE A 615 17.31 -6.69 11.31
CA ILE A 615 16.50 -7.88 11.53
C ILE A 615 16.81 -8.88 10.40
N PRO A 616 17.23 -10.11 10.70
CA PRO A 616 17.34 -11.18 9.70
C PRO A 616 16.02 -11.37 8.95
N ALA A 617 16.04 -11.30 7.62
CA ALA A 617 14.81 -11.32 6.83
C ALA A 617 14.93 -12.11 5.54
N VAL A 618 13.94 -12.99 5.30
CA VAL A 618 13.74 -13.74 4.06
C VAL A 618 12.37 -13.37 3.49
N VAL A 619 12.34 -12.86 2.26
CA VAL A 619 11.10 -12.51 1.55
C VAL A 619 10.89 -13.44 0.37
N ASN A 620 9.75 -13.33 -0.33
CA ASN A 620 9.40 -14.21 -1.43
C ASN A 620 9.39 -15.70 -1.05
N VAL A 621 8.99 -16.00 0.20
CA VAL A 621 8.86 -17.37 0.69
C VAL A 621 7.45 -17.85 0.36
N ARG A 622 7.28 -18.45 -0.82
CA ARG A 622 5.96 -18.83 -1.34
C ARG A 622 5.19 -19.68 -0.33
N GLN A 623 3.95 -19.29 -0.05
CA GLN A 623 3.01 -19.99 0.84
C GLN A 623 3.51 -20.16 2.30
N ALA A 624 4.43 -19.31 2.77
CA ALA A 624 4.94 -19.36 4.14
C ALA A 624 3.82 -19.32 5.20
N THR A 625 2.79 -18.50 5.02
CA THR A 625 1.66 -18.38 5.97
C THR A 625 0.72 -19.59 5.94
N THR A 626 0.87 -20.47 4.95
CA THR A 626 0.12 -21.74 4.84
C THR A 626 0.93 -22.89 5.42
N PHE A 627 2.23 -22.97 5.11
CA PHE A 627 3.09 -24.07 5.54
C PHE A 627 3.66 -23.90 6.96
N ILE A 628 3.88 -22.67 7.41
CA ILE A 628 4.33 -22.40 8.77
C ILE A 628 3.10 -22.29 9.66
N THR A 629 3.02 -23.15 10.67
CA THR A 629 1.94 -23.10 11.67
C THR A 629 2.24 -22.00 12.68
N ASP A 630 1.23 -21.23 13.07
CA ASP A 630 1.36 -20.22 14.13
C ASP A 630 1.81 -20.88 15.45
N GLY A 631 2.78 -20.28 16.13
CA GLY A 631 3.38 -20.82 17.34
C GLY A 631 4.49 -21.85 17.11
N ALA A 632 4.74 -22.29 15.88
CA ALA A 632 5.79 -23.26 15.60
C ALA A 632 7.19 -22.66 15.79
N PRO A 633 8.15 -23.36 16.41
CA PRO A 633 9.52 -22.88 16.48
C PRO A 633 10.18 -23.01 15.10
N ILE A 634 10.79 -21.93 14.62
CA ILE A 634 11.43 -21.87 13.30
C ILE A 634 12.82 -21.25 13.39
N GLU A 635 13.70 -21.67 12.49
CA GLU A 635 14.99 -21.03 12.21
C GLU A 635 14.96 -20.39 10.83
N LEU A 636 15.42 -19.15 10.71
CA LEU A 636 15.72 -18.53 9.44
C LEU A 636 17.22 -18.25 9.30
N ASP A 637 17.75 -18.55 8.13
CA ASP A 637 19.06 -18.13 7.67
C ASP A 637 18.85 -17.21 6.46
N ALA A 638 18.97 -15.91 6.72
CA ALA A 638 18.76 -14.90 5.70
C ALA A 638 19.98 -14.70 4.79
N ALA A 639 21.15 -15.27 5.11
CA ALA A 639 22.26 -15.31 4.17
C ALA A 639 22.04 -16.42 3.13
N ALA A 640 21.49 -17.57 3.56
CA ALA A 640 21.14 -18.68 2.68
C ALA A 640 19.75 -18.53 2.01
N GLY A 641 18.90 -17.62 2.51
CA GLY A 641 17.53 -17.44 2.02
C GLY A 641 16.61 -18.61 2.40
N THR A 642 16.84 -19.25 3.55
CA THR A 642 16.12 -20.46 3.97
C THR A 642 15.38 -20.28 5.28
N VAL A 643 14.20 -20.90 5.39
CA VAL A 643 13.41 -21.00 6.62
C VAL A 643 13.13 -22.48 6.92
N ARG A 644 13.35 -22.89 8.16
CA ARG A 644 13.24 -24.29 8.61
C ARG A 644 12.35 -24.37 9.85
N LEU A 645 11.49 -25.38 9.91
CA LEU A 645 10.85 -25.78 11.16
C LEU A 645 11.90 -26.46 12.05
N THR A 646 11.96 -26.10 13.33
CA THR A 646 12.82 -26.76 14.32
C THR A 646 11.99 -27.68 15.21
N GLU A 647 12.57 -28.77 15.71
CA GLU A 647 11.87 -29.61 16.69
C GLU A 647 11.72 -28.88 18.02
N THR A 648 10.62 -29.16 18.72
CA THR A 648 10.34 -28.59 20.05
C THR A 648 11.19 -29.35 21.07
N GLY A 649 12.39 -28.85 21.35
CA GLY A 649 13.22 -29.30 22.47
C GLY A 649 14.61 -29.77 22.05
N GLN A 650 15.59 -28.90 22.28
CA GLN A 650 16.90 -29.20 22.84
C GLN A 650 17.61 -27.84 23.02
N ASP A 651 17.31 -27.17 24.12
CA ASP A 651 18.20 -26.21 24.79
C ASP A 651 18.14 -26.51 26.28
#